data_AF-A0A929DHE3-F1
#
_entry.id   AF-A0A929DHE3-F1
#
_cell.length_a   1.000
_cell.length_b   1.000
_cell.length_c   1.000
_cell.angle_alpha   90.00
_cell.angle_beta   90.00
_cell.angle_gamma   90.00
#
_symmetry.space_group_name_H-M   'P 1'
#
loop_
_entity.id
_entity.type
_entity.pdbx_description
1 polymer ?
#
loop_
_entity_poly.entity_id
_entity_poly.type
_entity_poly.pdbx_seq_one_letter_code
_entity_poly.pdbx_strand_id
1 'polypeptide(L)'
;MYFFSPHKIPVEKQIVLKLLDCKPGSNSFKIIDSIYETVLNKAYSLAQPRGIIKTGEIPEDFNLRKKENFRNGIFCLATLGKDISGESSSLFSTGEYLEGLLLDTIADQMLINLTTAMYQEKILPFVKEKEVGVSYCYIPGCQDVPIEYQKHILYLIGSEVKNKLSITEGMMLDPVKSTAYFYVFDKSLTTRKKDRDCRGCDMKDCKYRTVSGVGITVIAGEKKTKTTLLKEMTLLEGLREQGWGVEAYCNGAGYCGKCKVLLSGEVPEPGSTEKEMISQEELQKGIRLACRVNPMDGMIIYLPEKAAVFQIEQGFKFRKDSREPELLIRSDSAVHIKEKGEDFAYGIAVDIGTTTVAIVLVNLKTGKTIGTSSFLNPQREYGDDVITRIQFASAKDPDVLTKLIRESLSRAIKELSYVNSIGAEQIQKLTVAGNTTMIHLLLGLPVKSLAVSPFTPVTLDPVISLAEDILKDGFLSAEMRIFPGVSAYVGSDIVSGMYNRSFECLDEVTLFIDMGTNGEIVIGNREKILCAATAAGPAFEGARISCGVGSITGAISFAGIRKGKVWYSTIGQQPALGLCGSGLVDLVAACLDAGIINKTGLMKPEYFEEGLLIGTDADGNEMRLTQKDIRELQLAKSAIRAGIEILIKEFDVTYNDIGKVYLAGGFGNNINADSAVRIGLLPEKLKGCIELAANSSLGGAVDSLFHKEGKDKVAKILEKVRYIELSSNKDFNDYFAEYMLFL
;
A
#
# COMPACT_ATOMS: atom_id res chain seq x y z
N MET A 1 37.15 31.00 -8.25
CA MET A 1 37.06 29.84 -7.33
C MET A 1 36.99 30.41 -5.93
N TYR A 2 36.10 29.91 -5.08
CA TYR A 2 35.87 30.42 -3.73
C TYR A 2 35.92 29.29 -2.72
N PHE A 3 36.55 29.57 -1.58
CA PHE A 3 36.52 28.72 -0.39
C PHE A 3 35.50 29.26 0.61
N PHE A 4 34.83 28.33 1.29
CA PHE A 4 33.84 28.61 2.31
C PHE A 4 34.13 27.71 3.52
N SER A 5 34.27 28.30 4.71
CA SER A 5 34.64 27.58 5.92
C SER A 5 33.99 28.27 7.13
N PRO A 6 32.69 28.05 7.37
CA PRO A 6 31.97 28.72 8.45
C PRO A 6 32.44 28.21 9.82
N HIS A 7 32.54 29.11 10.81
CA HIS A 7 32.94 28.73 12.17
C HIS A 7 31.93 27.84 12.89
N LYS A 8 30.64 27.93 12.55
CA LYS A 8 29.56 27.10 13.07
C LYS A 8 28.48 26.94 12.02
N ILE A 9 27.93 25.74 11.88
CA ILE A 9 26.72 25.49 11.09
C ILE A 9 25.54 25.35 12.07
N PRO A 10 24.47 26.16 11.98
CA PRO A 10 23.32 25.97 12.84
C PRO A 10 22.66 24.61 12.57
N VAL A 11 22.18 23.94 13.62
CA VAL A 11 21.41 22.69 13.53
C VAL A 11 20.09 22.89 14.26
N GLU A 12 18.98 22.64 13.57
CA GLU A 12 17.65 22.80 14.13
C GLU A 12 17.16 21.47 14.71
N LYS A 13 17.05 21.41 16.03
CA LYS A 13 16.64 20.20 16.78
C LYS A 13 15.32 19.61 16.29
N GLN A 14 14.35 20.44 15.92
CA GLN A 14 13.07 20.00 15.36
C GLN A 14 13.24 19.28 14.01
N ILE A 15 14.20 19.70 13.17
CA ILE A 15 14.49 19.04 11.89
C ILE A 15 15.20 17.70 12.12
N VAL A 16 16.20 17.66 12.99
CA VAL A 16 16.91 16.40 13.35
C VAL A 16 15.93 15.36 13.93
N LEU A 17 15.04 15.78 14.84
CA LEU A 17 14.01 14.92 15.40
C LEU A 17 13.00 14.43 14.33
N LYS A 18 12.62 15.29 13.37
CA LYS A 18 11.78 14.90 12.23
C LYS A 18 12.48 13.83 11.35
N LEU A 19 13.77 13.96 11.11
CA LEU A 19 14.55 13.01 10.31
C LEU A 19 14.69 11.64 10.99
N LEU A 20 14.72 11.62 12.32
CA LEU A 20 14.69 10.43 13.17
C LEU A 20 13.28 9.84 13.41
N ASP A 21 12.22 10.40 12.82
CA ASP A 21 10.79 10.15 13.16
C ASP A 21 10.49 10.19 14.69
N CYS A 22 11.25 10.99 15.44
CA CYS A 22 11.15 11.12 16.89
C CYS A 22 10.08 12.14 17.27
N LYS A 23 8.85 11.64 17.47
CA LYS A 23 7.67 12.44 17.83
C LYS A 23 7.75 12.97 19.27
N PRO A 24 7.49 14.27 19.51
CA PRO A 24 7.44 14.86 20.86
C PRO A 24 6.56 14.06 21.82
N GLY A 25 7.09 13.78 23.01
CA GLY A 25 6.40 13.02 24.07
C GLY A 25 6.58 11.50 24.04
N SER A 26 7.12 10.92 22.96
CA SER A 26 7.46 9.48 22.92
C SER A 26 8.62 9.11 23.86
N ASN A 27 8.75 7.82 24.21
CA ASN A 27 9.89 7.36 25.01
C ASN A 27 11.22 7.47 24.25
N SER A 28 11.23 7.25 22.93
CA SER A 28 12.42 7.50 22.08
C SER A 28 12.80 8.98 22.07
N PHE A 29 11.81 9.89 21.99
CA PHE A 29 12.05 11.33 22.13
C PHE A 29 12.70 11.67 23.48
N LYS A 30 12.22 11.15 24.62
CA LYS A 30 12.83 11.43 25.94
C LYS A 30 14.30 11.00 26.01
N ILE A 31 14.64 9.85 25.43
CA ILE A 31 16.02 9.34 25.45
C ILE A 31 16.90 10.18 24.50
N ILE A 32 16.47 10.39 23.26
CA ILE A 32 17.18 11.24 22.28
C ILE A 32 17.36 12.67 22.83
N ASP A 33 16.33 13.27 23.41
CA ASP A 33 16.35 14.62 23.98
C ASP A 33 17.38 14.74 25.11
N SER A 34 17.53 13.69 25.93
CA SER A 34 18.50 13.65 27.04
C SER A 34 19.96 13.59 26.59
N ILE A 35 20.26 13.00 25.43
CA ILE A 35 21.62 12.94 24.86
C ILE A 35 21.89 14.02 23.79
N TYR A 36 20.85 14.73 23.32
CA TYR A 36 20.92 15.59 22.14
C TYR A 36 22.01 16.68 22.23
N GLU A 37 22.07 17.42 23.34
CA GLU A 37 23.07 18.49 23.48
C GLU A 37 24.49 17.94 23.60
N THR A 38 24.68 16.76 24.21
CA THR A 38 25.98 16.09 24.27
C THR A 38 26.46 15.69 22.88
N VAL A 39 25.61 15.01 22.11
CA VAL A 39 25.94 14.56 20.75
C VAL A 39 26.08 15.75 19.78
N LEU A 40 25.31 16.82 19.94
CA LEU A 40 25.45 18.04 19.15
C LEU A 40 26.78 18.77 19.42
N ASN A 41 27.20 18.86 20.69
CA ASN A 41 28.51 19.44 21.02
C ASN A 41 29.66 18.56 20.50
N LYS A 42 29.52 17.22 20.58
CA LYS A 42 30.44 16.26 19.98
C LYS A 42 30.54 16.47 18.46
N ALA A 43 29.42 16.57 17.75
CA ALA A 43 29.36 16.91 16.32
C ALA A 43 30.07 18.22 15.99
N TYR A 44 29.86 19.28 16.79
CA TYR A 44 30.57 20.56 16.61
C TYR A 44 32.07 20.48 16.81
N SER A 45 32.56 19.61 17.70
CA SER A 45 34.00 19.42 17.91
C SER A 45 34.68 18.62 16.80
N LEU A 46 33.94 17.75 16.10
CA LEU A 46 34.44 16.85 15.06
C LEU A 46 34.26 17.38 13.63
N ALA A 47 33.27 18.25 13.42
CA ALA A 47 32.98 18.78 12.09
C ALA A 47 34.05 19.79 11.64
N GLN A 48 34.64 19.53 10.49
CA GLN A 48 35.56 20.43 9.79
C GLN A 48 34.89 20.98 8.50
N PRO A 49 33.88 21.86 8.61
CA PRO A 49 33.04 22.24 7.49
C PRO A 49 33.82 23.03 6.43
N ARG A 50 33.86 22.49 5.20
CA ARG A 50 34.52 23.11 4.05
C ARG A 50 33.63 23.03 2.84
N GLY A 51 33.44 24.17 2.18
CA GLY A 51 32.78 24.34 0.90
C GLY A 51 33.73 24.90 -0.15
N ILE A 52 33.61 24.44 -1.38
CA ILE A 52 34.38 24.93 -2.53
C ILE A 52 33.42 25.19 -3.68
N ILE A 53 33.57 26.35 -4.33
CA ILE A 53 32.72 26.78 -5.44
C ILE A 53 33.59 27.22 -6.61
N LYS A 54 33.36 26.65 -7.79
CA LYS A 54 34.10 26.98 -9.01
C LYS A 54 33.15 27.07 -10.21
N THR A 55 33.22 28.16 -10.94
CA THR A 55 32.55 28.30 -12.23
C THR A 55 33.33 27.57 -13.32
N GLY A 56 32.64 26.97 -14.27
CA GLY A 56 33.25 26.30 -15.42
C GLY A 56 32.22 26.01 -16.51
N GLU A 57 32.63 25.32 -17.55
CA GLU A 57 31.75 24.90 -18.64
C GLU A 57 31.13 23.52 -18.38
N ILE A 58 29.92 23.30 -18.88
CA ILE A 58 29.21 22.03 -18.84
C ILE A 58 29.58 21.24 -20.11
N PRO A 59 30.02 19.96 -20.00
CA PRO A 59 30.37 19.12 -21.14
C PRO A 59 29.26 18.97 -22.19
N GLU A 60 29.63 18.84 -23.47
CA GLU A 60 28.67 18.81 -24.59
C GLU A 60 27.75 17.59 -24.58
N ASP A 61 28.26 16.48 -24.06
CA ASP A 61 27.60 15.18 -23.91
C ASP A 61 26.57 15.16 -22.77
N PHE A 62 26.53 16.21 -21.94
CA PHE A 62 25.71 16.26 -20.74
C PHE A 62 24.34 16.93 -20.98
N ASN A 63 23.38 16.15 -21.50
CA ASN A 63 22.04 16.62 -21.86
C ASN A 63 21.10 16.72 -20.63
N LEU A 64 20.99 17.93 -20.07
CA LEU A 64 20.02 18.24 -19.01
C LEU A 64 18.57 18.23 -19.55
N ARG A 65 17.89 17.09 -19.38
CA ARG A 65 16.42 16.94 -19.52
C ARG A 65 15.80 17.48 -20.82
N LYS A 66 16.50 17.37 -21.97
CA LYS A 66 16.00 17.79 -23.30
C LYS A 66 15.57 19.28 -23.37
N LYS A 67 16.05 20.13 -22.46
CA LYS A 67 15.77 21.58 -22.47
C LYS A 67 17.06 22.39 -22.33
N GLU A 68 17.36 23.08 -23.43
CA GLU A 68 18.28 24.23 -23.54
C GLU A 68 19.80 23.93 -23.51
N ASN A 69 20.52 24.53 -24.47
CA ASN A 69 21.96 24.39 -24.68
C ASN A 69 22.79 25.19 -23.66
N PHE A 70 22.53 25.00 -22.36
CA PHE A 70 23.25 25.74 -21.33
C PHE A 70 24.69 25.25 -21.17
N ARG A 71 25.65 26.18 -21.27
CA ARG A 71 27.09 25.88 -21.18
C ARG A 71 27.75 26.30 -19.87
N ASN A 72 27.12 27.14 -19.06
CA ASN A 72 27.75 27.74 -17.87
C ASN A 72 27.31 27.06 -16.57
N GLY A 73 28.26 26.51 -15.82
CA GLY A 73 28.03 25.78 -14.57
C GLY A 73 28.69 26.41 -13.35
N ILE A 74 28.03 26.30 -12.19
CA ILE A 74 28.58 26.61 -10.85
C ILE A 74 28.76 25.29 -10.11
N PHE A 75 29.98 24.75 -10.14
CA PHE A 75 30.34 23.47 -9.55
C PHE A 75 30.70 23.64 -8.08
N CYS A 76 30.09 22.82 -7.23
CA CYS A 76 30.15 22.92 -5.78
C CYS A 76 30.52 21.59 -5.13
N LEU A 77 31.30 21.67 -4.06
CA LEU A 77 31.62 20.55 -3.20
C LEU A 77 31.57 21.01 -1.75
N ALA A 78 30.93 20.23 -0.89
CA ALA A 78 30.84 20.47 0.55
C ALA A 78 31.24 19.20 1.32
N THR A 79 31.91 19.36 2.46
CA THR A 79 32.32 18.25 3.34
C THR A 79 32.38 18.70 4.80
N LEU A 80 32.13 17.77 5.72
CA LEU A 80 32.35 17.94 7.16
C LEU A 80 33.64 17.29 7.67
N GLY A 81 34.46 16.69 6.79
CA GLY A 81 35.71 16.03 7.18
C GLY A 81 35.54 14.57 7.61
N LYS A 82 36.68 13.89 7.84
CA LYS A 82 36.73 12.46 8.15
C LYS A 82 36.30 12.16 9.58
N ASP A 83 36.69 13.01 10.55
CA ASP A 83 36.56 12.74 11.98
C ASP A 83 35.11 12.46 12.41
N ILE A 84 34.14 13.28 11.97
CA ILE A 84 32.71 13.06 12.27
C ILE A 84 32.13 11.78 11.62
N SER A 85 32.64 11.38 10.45
CA SER A 85 32.24 10.13 9.78
C SER A 85 32.85 8.91 10.45
N GLY A 86 34.10 9.03 10.91
CA GLY A 86 34.81 8.01 11.66
C GLY A 86 34.19 7.77 13.05
N GLU A 87 33.82 8.83 13.76
CA GLU A 87 33.15 8.72 15.05
C GLU A 87 31.76 8.08 14.94
N SER A 88 30.96 8.47 13.94
CA SER A 88 29.68 7.81 13.63
C SER A 88 29.89 6.30 13.46
N SER A 89 30.85 5.90 12.62
CA SER A 89 31.21 4.49 12.37
C SER A 89 31.71 3.78 13.64
N SER A 90 32.48 4.47 14.49
CA SER A 90 33.00 3.96 15.76
C SER A 90 31.86 3.61 16.72
N LEU A 91 30.89 4.50 16.91
CA LEU A 91 29.72 4.29 17.78
C LEU A 91 28.85 3.11 17.33
N PHE A 92 28.68 2.91 16.02
CA PHE A 92 28.03 1.70 15.50
C PHE A 92 28.84 0.42 15.80
N SER A 93 30.17 0.49 15.80
CA SER A 93 31.04 -0.67 16.10
C SER A 93 31.13 -1.02 17.59
N THR A 94 30.99 -0.05 18.49
CA THR A 94 31.01 -0.25 19.96
C THR A 94 29.65 -0.61 20.55
N GLY A 95 28.58 -0.60 19.75
CA GLY A 95 27.22 -0.89 20.18
C GLY A 95 26.42 0.32 20.67
N GLU A 96 26.97 1.53 20.54
CA GLU A 96 26.34 2.81 20.92
C GLU A 96 25.41 3.34 19.82
N TYR A 97 24.50 2.47 19.35
CA TYR A 97 23.68 2.67 18.16
C TYR A 97 22.85 3.96 18.17
N LEU A 98 22.36 4.39 19.34
CA LEU A 98 21.51 5.57 19.48
C LEU A 98 22.32 6.87 19.34
N GLU A 99 23.53 6.92 19.91
CA GLU A 99 24.45 8.05 19.74
C GLU A 99 24.98 8.10 18.31
N GLY A 100 25.34 6.95 17.73
CA GLY A 100 25.75 6.84 16.33
C GLY A 100 24.69 7.38 15.38
N LEU A 101 23.44 6.91 15.49
CA LEU A 101 22.32 7.36 14.65
C LEU A 101 22.02 8.87 14.80
N LEU A 102 22.09 9.40 16.02
CA LEU A 102 21.87 10.82 16.28
C LEU A 102 23.01 11.69 15.74
N LEU A 103 24.27 11.28 15.94
CA LEU A 103 25.45 11.96 15.40
C LEU A 103 25.41 11.99 13.87
N ASP A 104 25.04 10.87 13.25
CA ASP A 104 24.97 10.74 11.79
C ASP A 104 23.88 11.65 11.20
N THR A 105 22.71 11.73 11.85
CA THR A 105 21.60 12.60 11.42
C THR A 105 21.91 14.09 11.65
N ILE A 106 22.61 14.43 12.75
CA ILE A 106 23.11 15.79 12.99
C ILE A 106 24.11 16.16 11.88
N ALA A 107 25.01 15.26 11.51
CA ALA A 107 25.98 15.48 10.44
C ALA A 107 25.30 15.71 9.08
N ASP A 108 24.24 14.97 8.74
CA ASP A 108 23.47 15.21 7.51
C ASP A 108 22.81 16.60 7.50
N GLN A 109 22.21 17.01 8.61
CA GLN A 109 21.61 18.35 8.72
C GLN A 109 22.67 19.45 8.65
N MET A 110 23.86 19.24 9.24
CA MET A 110 25.00 20.15 9.11
C MET A 110 25.49 20.24 7.65
N LEU A 111 25.61 19.13 6.93
CA LEU A 111 26.04 19.13 5.53
C LEU A 111 25.03 19.89 4.64
N ILE A 112 23.73 19.70 4.88
CA ILE A 112 22.65 20.42 4.20
C ILE A 112 22.70 21.93 4.48
N ASN A 113 22.86 22.31 5.75
CA ASN A 113 22.92 23.72 6.14
C ASN A 113 24.22 24.40 5.63
N LEU A 114 25.32 23.66 5.49
CA LEU A 114 26.54 24.10 4.80
C LEU A 114 26.27 24.44 3.32
N THR A 115 25.61 23.55 2.57
CA THR A 115 25.26 23.83 1.16
C THR A 115 24.33 25.04 1.01
N THR A 116 23.39 25.21 1.95
CA THR A 116 22.46 26.35 1.98
C THR A 116 23.19 27.67 2.26
N ALA A 117 24.15 27.68 3.19
CA ALA A 117 24.99 28.84 3.46
C ALA A 117 25.90 29.19 2.27
N MET A 118 26.53 28.19 1.63
CA MET A 118 27.28 28.39 0.38
C MET A 118 26.43 29.07 -0.71
N TYR A 119 25.17 28.66 -0.85
CA TYR A 119 24.26 29.28 -1.81
C TYR A 119 23.94 30.74 -1.44
N GLN A 120 23.52 31.00 -0.19
CA GLN A 120 23.11 32.33 0.25
C GLN A 120 24.27 33.34 0.28
N GLU A 121 25.46 32.93 0.70
CA GLU A 121 26.60 33.82 0.94
C GLU A 121 27.57 33.97 -0.24
N LYS A 122 27.52 33.08 -1.24
CA LYS A 122 28.43 33.09 -2.39
C LYS A 122 27.70 33.01 -3.73
N ILE A 123 26.76 32.08 -3.89
CA ILE A 123 26.09 31.88 -5.19
C ILE A 123 25.10 33.01 -5.47
N LEU A 124 24.26 33.40 -4.52
CA LEU A 124 23.32 34.52 -4.72
C LEU A 124 24.00 35.88 -4.98
N PRO A 125 25.07 36.27 -4.26
CA PRO A 125 25.85 37.46 -4.64
C PRO A 125 26.42 37.37 -6.05
N PHE A 126 27.02 36.24 -6.44
CA PHE A 126 27.55 36.03 -7.79
C PHE A 126 26.46 36.16 -8.88
N VAL A 127 25.32 35.52 -8.70
CA VAL A 127 24.18 35.54 -9.64
C VAL A 127 23.64 36.96 -9.80
N LYS A 128 23.58 37.75 -8.71
CA LYS A 128 23.21 39.17 -8.75
C LYS A 128 24.26 40.04 -9.45
N GLU A 129 25.54 39.86 -9.12
CA GLU A 129 26.66 40.62 -9.72
C GLU A 129 26.77 40.40 -11.23
N LYS A 130 26.45 39.20 -11.71
CA LYS A 130 26.49 38.85 -13.14
C LYS A 130 25.19 39.14 -13.92
N GLU A 131 24.14 39.63 -13.25
CA GLU A 131 22.82 39.87 -13.85
C GLU A 131 22.26 38.64 -14.60
N VAL A 132 22.32 37.47 -13.95
CA VAL A 132 21.83 36.18 -14.48
C VAL A 132 20.79 35.56 -13.55
N GLY A 133 20.10 34.53 -14.04
CA GLY A 133 19.38 33.58 -13.20
C GLY A 133 20.20 32.33 -12.92
N VAL A 134 19.61 31.43 -12.12
CA VAL A 134 20.24 30.17 -11.72
C VAL A 134 19.19 29.05 -11.63
N SER A 135 19.58 27.84 -12.02
CA SER A 135 18.72 26.65 -12.00
C SER A 135 18.42 26.16 -10.58
N TYR A 136 17.68 25.06 -10.49
CA TYR A 136 17.71 24.20 -9.31
C TYR A 136 19.12 23.63 -9.09
N CYS A 137 19.40 23.16 -7.87
CA CYS A 137 20.58 22.39 -7.55
C CYS A 137 20.50 20.98 -8.16
N TYR A 138 21.47 20.65 -9.01
CA TYR A 138 21.68 19.32 -9.59
C TYR A 138 22.69 18.53 -8.77
N ILE A 139 22.37 17.28 -8.44
CA ILE A 139 23.19 16.39 -7.60
C ILE A 139 23.40 15.07 -8.37
N PRO A 140 24.65 14.61 -8.59
CA PRO A 140 24.92 13.31 -9.20
C PRO A 140 24.23 12.16 -8.45
N GLY A 141 23.62 11.23 -9.19
CA GLY A 141 22.75 10.19 -8.66
C GLY A 141 21.30 10.62 -8.42
N CYS A 142 20.94 11.87 -8.69
CA CYS A 142 19.59 12.41 -8.61
C CYS A 142 19.21 13.15 -9.90
N GLN A 143 17.91 13.39 -10.14
CA GLN A 143 17.42 14.29 -11.20
C GLN A 143 17.97 13.97 -12.61
N ASP A 144 18.11 12.68 -12.92
CA ASP A 144 18.64 12.18 -14.20
C ASP A 144 20.12 12.54 -14.46
N VAL A 145 20.87 12.96 -13.43
CA VAL A 145 22.32 13.15 -13.47
C VAL A 145 23.04 11.84 -13.11
N PRO A 146 23.85 11.24 -14.00
CA PRO A 146 24.62 10.04 -13.70
C PRO A 146 25.55 10.26 -12.50
N ILE A 147 25.68 9.24 -11.64
CA ILE A 147 26.47 9.30 -10.40
C ILE A 147 27.98 9.48 -10.70
N GLU A 148 28.40 9.08 -11.90
CA GLU A 148 29.73 9.27 -12.48
C GLU A 148 30.12 10.76 -12.56
N TYR A 149 29.15 11.64 -12.75
CA TYR A 149 29.40 13.07 -12.98
C TYR A 149 30.09 13.75 -11.79
N GLN A 150 29.99 13.21 -10.57
CA GLN A 150 30.75 13.72 -9.42
C GLN A 150 32.28 13.61 -9.61
N LYS A 151 32.78 12.64 -10.42
CA LYS A 151 34.20 12.57 -10.81
C LYS A 151 34.60 13.79 -11.63
N HIS A 152 33.71 14.26 -12.52
CA HIS A 152 33.93 15.48 -13.30
C HIS A 152 33.91 16.73 -12.40
N ILE A 153 32.97 16.83 -11.45
CA ILE A 153 32.94 17.92 -10.45
C ILE A 153 34.25 17.96 -9.64
N LEU A 154 34.72 16.80 -9.15
CA LEU A 154 35.96 16.70 -8.38
C LEU A 154 37.20 17.05 -9.23
N TYR A 155 37.25 16.59 -10.49
CA TYR A 155 38.29 16.95 -11.45
C TYR A 155 38.34 18.45 -11.73
N LEU A 156 37.19 19.07 -12.02
CA LEU A 156 37.08 20.51 -12.27
C LEU A 156 37.53 21.33 -11.07
N ILE A 157 37.13 20.94 -9.85
CA ILE A 157 37.51 21.65 -8.62
C ILE A 157 39.03 21.51 -8.36
N GLY A 158 39.63 20.37 -8.68
CA GLY A 158 41.06 20.25 -8.94
C GLY A 158 41.97 20.03 -7.73
N SER A 159 43.28 20.20 -7.96
CA SER A 159 44.39 19.70 -7.13
C SER A 159 44.41 20.11 -5.66
N GLU A 160 43.69 21.15 -5.26
CA GLU A 160 43.67 21.67 -3.88
C GLU A 160 42.87 20.78 -2.91
N VAL A 161 42.09 19.83 -3.43
CA VAL A 161 41.32 18.85 -2.62
C VAL A 161 41.85 17.41 -2.71
N LYS A 162 42.83 17.15 -3.61
CA LYS A 162 43.29 15.79 -3.99
C LYS A 162 43.71 14.89 -2.82
N ASN A 163 44.12 15.47 -1.69
CA ASN A 163 44.60 14.72 -0.53
C ASN A 163 43.58 14.67 0.63
N LYS A 164 42.34 15.13 0.41
CA LYS A 164 41.31 15.28 1.46
C LYS A 164 39.95 14.70 1.10
N LEU A 165 39.65 14.59 -0.20
CA LEU A 165 38.41 13.96 -0.67
C LEU A 165 38.71 13.04 -1.86
N SER A 166 38.17 11.82 -1.80
CA SER A 166 38.28 10.81 -2.86
C SER A 166 36.90 10.27 -3.25
N ILE A 167 36.86 9.46 -4.31
CA ILE A 167 35.66 8.72 -4.74
C ILE A 167 36.03 7.24 -4.77
N THR A 168 35.27 6.40 -4.05
CA THR A 168 35.46 4.95 -4.01
C THR A 168 35.11 4.30 -5.37
N GLU A 169 35.49 3.05 -5.60
CA GLU A 169 35.03 2.29 -6.77
C GLU A 169 33.50 2.23 -6.88
N GLY A 170 32.81 2.03 -5.76
CA GLY A 170 31.35 2.09 -5.63
C GLY A 170 30.74 3.51 -5.68
N MET A 171 31.46 4.50 -6.23
CA MET A 171 30.97 5.85 -6.48
C MET A 171 30.48 6.65 -5.25
N MET A 172 30.93 6.31 -4.04
CA MET A 172 30.73 7.13 -2.84
C MET A 172 31.86 8.14 -2.64
N LEU A 173 31.55 9.32 -2.11
CA LEU A 173 32.54 10.30 -1.67
C LEU A 173 33.15 9.85 -0.33
N ASP A 174 34.47 9.93 -0.21
CA ASP A 174 35.20 9.74 1.05
C ASP A 174 35.87 11.05 1.46
N PRO A 175 35.56 11.65 2.63
CA PRO A 175 34.66 11.14 3.66
C PRO A 175 33.17 11.15 3.29
N VAL A 176 32.42 10.20 3.88
CA VAL A 176 31.00 9.93 3.60
C VAL A 176 30.11 11.16 3.80
N LYS A 177 30.37 11.98 4.84
CA LYS A 177 29.65 13.25 5.06
C LYS A 177 30.20 14.37 4.15
N SER A 178 30.09 14.14 2.84
CA SER A 178 30.42 15.07 1.76
C SER A 178 29.37 14.99 0.65
N THR A 179 29.22 16.08 -0.12
CA THR A 179 28.34 16.13 -1.28
C THR A 179 28.96 16.95 -2.41
N ALA A 180 28.79 16.47 -3.64
CA ALA A 180 29.14 17.17 -4.88
C ALA A 180 27.84 17.55 -5.59
N TYR A 181 27.76 18.78 -6.12
CA TYR A 181 26.56 19.31 -6.75
C TYR A 181 26.89 20.49 -7.66
N PHE A 182 25.98 20.89 -8.53
CA PHE A 182 26.18 22.06 -9.38
C PHE A 182 24.87 22.78 -9.72
N TYR A 183 25.02 23.97 -10.29
CA TYR A 183 23.93 24.76 -10.86
C TYR A 183 24.28 25.16 -12.28
N VAL A 184 23.26 25.42 -13.09
CA VAL A 184 23.36 26.11 -14.36
C VAL A 184 23.03 27.59 -14.14
N PHE A 185 23.71 28.49 -14.84
CA PHE A 185 23.37 29.92 -14.82
C PHE A 185 23.34 30.51 -16.24
N ASP A 186 22.34 31.37 -16.48
CA ASP A 186 22.13 32.04 -17.77
C ASP A 186 21.19 33.25 -17.60
N LYS A 187 21.17 34.16 -18.58
CA LYS A 187 20.27 35.34 -18.58
C LYS A 187 18.79 35.00 -18.78
N SER A 188 18.47 33.87 -19.42
CA SER A 188 17.09 33.38 -19.60
C SER A 188 16.46 32.82 -18.31
N LEU A 189 17.30 32.40 -17.36
CA LEU A 189 16.84 31.84 -16.08
C LEU A 189 16.38 32.96 -15.14
N THR A 190 15.48 32.62 -14.21
CA THR A 190 15.05 33.53 -13.14
C THR A 190 15.99 33.49 -11.95
N THR A 191 16.25 34.63 -11.32
CA THR A 191 17.01 34.69 -10.06
C THR A 191 16.21 34.08 -8.90
N ARG A 192 16.57 32.87 -8.49
CA ARG A 192 16.00 32.21 -7.31
C ARG A 192 16.44 32.92 -6.03
N LYS A 193 15.52 33.03 -5.04
CA LYS A 193 15.81 33.63 -3.72
C LYS A 193 16.19 32.59 -2.65
N LYS A 194 15.89 31.31 -2.91
CA LYS A 194 16.21 30.17 -2.06
C LYS A 194 16.69 29.02 -2.95
N ASP A 195 17.71 28.31 -2.47
CA ASP A 195 18.23 27.09 -3.09
C ASP A 195 17.15 25.99 -3.14
N ARG A 196 16.75 25.56 -1.94
CA ARG A 196 15.82 24.45 -1.71
C ARG A 196 14.37 24.95 -1.59
N ASP A 197 13.83 25.49 -2.68
CA ASP A 197 12.42 25.85 -2.76
C ASP A 197 11.54 24.62 -3.05
N CYS A 198 10.97 24.04 -2.00
CA CYS A 198 10.16 22.82 -2.08
C CYS A 198 8.89 22.98 -2.93
N ARG A 199 8.36 24.20 -3.05
CA ARG A 199 7.08 24.49 -3.73
C ARG A 199 7.09 24.03 -5.19
N GLY A 200 8.23 24.25 -5.86
CA GLY A 200 8.50 23.81 -7.24
C GLY A 200 9.39 22.57 -7.32
N CYS A 201 9.37 21.68 -6.33
CA CYS A 201 10.15 20.43 -6.32
C CYS A 201 9.25 19.22 -6.57
N ASP A 202 9.66 18.36 -7.51
CA ASP A 202 8.98 17.14 -7.96
C ASP A 202 9.05 16.01 -6.92
N MET A 203 10.10 16.00 -6.08
CA MET A 203 10.31 15.00 -5.03
C MET A 203 9.38 15.30 -3.83
N LYS A 204 8.13 14.83 -3.91
CA LYS A 204 7.10 15.10 -2.89
C LYS A 204 7.40 14.42 -1.55
N ASP A 205 7.91 13.19 -1.58
CA ASP A 205 8.21 12.38 -0.38
C ASP A 205 9.59 12.68 0.25
N CYS A 206 10.22 13.80 -0.13
CA CYS A 206 11.52 14.18 0.42
C CYS A 206 11.42 14.45 1.94
N LYS A 207 12.16 13.68 2.76
CA LYS A 207 12.22 13.85 4.22
C LYS A 207 12.60 15.28 4.66
N TYR A 208 13.37 15.99 3.80
CA TYR A 208 13.82 17.36 3.98
C TYR A 208 12.85 18.43 3.40
N ARG A 209 11.62 18.07 2.99
CA ARG A 209 10.63 19.00 2.43
C ARG A 209 10.08 19.97 3.49
N THR A 210 10.00 21.26 3.14
CA THR A 210 9.57 22.36 4.04
C THR A 210 8.69 23.37 3.29
N VAL A 211 7.44 23.57 3.74
CA VAL A 211 6.40 24.40 3.10
C VAL A 211 5.59 25.16 4.18
N SER A 212 4.99 26.31 3.84
CA SER A 212 4.20 27.15 4.76
C SER A 212 2.68 27.03 4.55
N GLY A 213 1.90 27.19 5.63
CA GLY A 213 0.43 27.14 5.61
C GLY A 213 -0.29 28.50 5.61
N VAL A 214 -1.62 28.46 5.40
CA VAL A 214 -2.58 29.58 5.35
C VAL A 214 -3.84 29.23 6.16
N GLY A 215 -4.52 30.21 6.77
CA GLY A 215 -5.66 29.99 7.66
C GLY A 215 -7.00 29.92 6.93
N ILE A 216 -7.84 28.93 7.24
CA ILE A 216 -9.20 28.77 6.70
C ILE A 216 -10.24 28.52 7.81
N THR A 217 -11.52 28.61 7.47
CA THR A 217 -12.65 28.21 8.32
C THR A 217 -13.52 27.17 7.60
N VAL A 218 -13.78 26.03 8.23
CA VAL A 218 -14.72 25.00 7.75
C VAL A 218 -16.00 25.05 8.59
N ILE A 219 -17.15 24.90 7.93
CA ILE A 219 -18.48 24.84 8.53
C ILE A 219 -19.20 23.59 7.98
N ALA A 220 -19.67 22.72 8.86
CA ALA A 220 -20.50 21.57 8.50
C ALA A 220 -21.60 21.41 9.55
N GLY A 221 -22.86 21.53 9.14
CA GLY A 221 -23.98 21.71 10.07
C GLY A 221 -23.73 22.89 11.02
N GLU A 222 -23.87 22.65 12.32
CA GLU A 222 -23.61 23.65 13.37
C GLU A 222 -22.11 23.79 13.73
N LYS A 223 -21.25 22.87 13.27
CA LYS A 223 -19.84 22.82 13.68
C LYS A 223 -18.98 23.75 12.82
N LYS A 224 -18.41 24.78 13.46
CA LYS A 224 -17.45 25.73 12.87
C LYS A 224 -16.04 25.47 13.40
N THR A 225 -15.04 25.38 12.53
CA THR A 225 -13.65 25.10 12.91
C THR A 225 -12.68 25.96 12.10
N LYS A 226 -11.74 26.63 12.77
CA LYS A 226 -10.61 27.30 12.12
C LYS A 226 -9.42 26.34 12.07
N THR A 227 -8.73 26.28 10.94
CA THR A 227 -7.53 25.44 10.77
C THR A 227 -6.56 26.07 9.77
N THR A 228 -5.37 25.49 9.63
CA THR A 228 -4.30 25.95 8.74
C THR A 228 -3.98 24.86 7.71
N LEU A 229 -4.09 25.20 6.43
CA LEU A 229 -3.82 24.30 5.30
C LEU A 229 -2.55 24.74 4.54
N LEU A 230 -1.85 23.82 3.88
CA LEU A 230 -0.74 24.18 2.99
C LEU A 230 -1.27 24.87 1.72
N LYS A 231 -0.67 26.00 1.35
CA LYS A 231 -1.15 26.84 0.22
C LYS A 231 -1.15 26.12 -1.14
N GLU A 232 -0.36 25.06 -1.29
CA GLU A 232 -0.18 24.31 -2.53
C GLU A 232 -1.02 23.02 -2.62
N MET A 233 -1.74 22.65 -1.56
CA MET A 233 -2.69 21.52 -1.59
C MET A 233 -4.04 21.98 -2.15
N THR A 234 -4.84 21.07 -2.68
CA THR A 234 -6.25 21.33 -3.01
C THR A 234 -7.09 21.41 -1.74
N LEU A 235 -8.25 22.07 -1.78
CA LEU A 235 -9.20 22.04 -0.67
C LEU A 235 -9.63 20.61 -0.36
N LEU A 236 -9.73 19.72 -1.35
CA LEU A 236 -10.04 18.32 -1.12
C LEU A 236 -8.99 17.64 -0.22
N GLU A 237 -7.70 17.80 -0.54
CA GLU A 237 -6.60 17.23 0.25
C GLU A 237 -6.57 17.82 1.66
N GLY A 238 -6.62 19.15 1.77
CA GLY A 238 -6.56 19.82 3.07
C GLY A 238 -7.78 19.56 3.96
N LEU A 239 -8.99 19.48 3.40
CA LEU A 239 -10.18 19.11 4.17
C LEU A 239 -10.06 17.68 4.70
N ARG A 240 -9.56 16.74 3.90
CA ARG A 240 -9.31 15.35 4.31
C ARG A 240 -8.25 15.24 5.41
N GLU A 241 -7.12 15.94 5.28
CA GLU A 241 -6.09 16.01 6.34
C GLU A 241 -6.66 16.51 7.69
N GLN A 242 -7.70 17.35 7.63
CA GLN A 242 -8.37 17.92 8.79
C GLN A 242 -9.60 17.11 9.23
N GLY A 243 -9.81 15.90 8.69
CA GLY A 243 -10.88 14.99 9.07
C GLY A 243 -12.27 15.35 8.53
N TRP A 244 -12.35 16.14 7.47
CA TRP A 244 -13.61 16.53 6.82
C TRP A 244 -13.87 15.73 5.54
N GLY A 245 -15.03 15.09 5.47
CA GLY A 245 -15.46 14.32 4.30
C GLY A 245 -15.94 15.21 3.14
N VAL A 246 -15.44 14.93 1.93
CA VAL A 246 -15.90 15.54 0.67
C VAL A 246 -16.00 14.45 -0.39
N GLU A 247 -17.11 14.40 -1.13
CA GLU A 247 -17.36 13.38 -2.16
C GLU A 247 -16.38 13.47 -3.34
N ALA A 248 -15.38 12.60 -3.41
CA ALA A 248 -14.39 12.62 -4.49
C ALA A 248 -14.15 11.22 -5.09
N TYR A 249 -15.10 10.78 -5.91
CA TYR A 249 -15.09 9.47 -6.60
C TYR A 249 -13.85 9.27 -7.48
N CYS A 250 -13.37 10.30 -8.19
CA CYS A 250 -12.11 10.28 -8.95
C CYS A 250 -10.85 10.54 -8.09
N ASN A 251 -10.98 10.50 -6.75
CA ASN A 251 -9.95 10.82 -5.76
C ASN A 251 -9.20 12.16 -5.95
N GLY A 252 -9.81 13.13 -6.65
CA GLY A 252 -9.20 14.45 -6.90
C GLY A 252 -8.56 14.64 -8.27
N ALA A 253 -8.48 13.58 -9.10
CA ALA A 253 -8.07 13.70 -10.51
C ALA A 253 -8.93 14.71 -11.31
N GLY A 254 -10.15 14.96 -10.82
CA GLY A 254 -10.94 16.14 -11.12
C GLY A 254 -11.67 16.12 -12.46
N TYR A 255 -11.96 14.94 -12.99
CA TYR A 255 -12.83 14.72 -14.15
C TYR A 255 -14.29 14.37 -13.79
N CYS A 256 -14.58 13.93 -12.55
CA CYS A 256 -15.93 13.45 -12.20
C CYS A 256 -16.97 14.53 -11.83
N GLY A 257 -16.55 15.77 -11.56
CA GLY A 257 -17.45 16.87 -11.17
C GLY A 257 -18.13 16.77 -9.79
N LYS A 258 -17.75 15.79 -8.94
CA LYS A 258 -18.46 15.47 -7.69
C LYS A 258 -17.92 16.12 -6.41
N CYS A 259 -16.68 16.61 -6.41
CA CYS A 259 -16.00 17.18 -5.23
C CYS A 259 -16.54 18.57 -4.83
N LYS A 260 -17.85 18.79 -4.93
CA LYS A 260 -18.53 20.07 -4.76
C LYS A 260 -18.46 20.53 -3.30
N VAL A 261 -17.99 21.76 -3.11
CA VAL A 261 -18.02 22.50 -1.84
C VAL A 261 -18.54 23.90 -2.08
N LEU A 262 -19.24 24.46 -1.08
CA LEU A 262 -19.75 25.83 -1.14
C LEU A 262 -18.74 26.77 -0.48
N LEU A 263 -18.26 27.77 -1.20
CA LEU A 263 -17.29 28.75 -0.71
C LEU A 263 -17.96 30.11 -0.45
N SER A 264 -17.46 30.84 0.54
CA SER A 264 -17.92 32.18 0.90
C SER A 264 -16.75 33.11 1.22
N GLY A 265 -16.91 34.39 0.86
CA GLY A 265 -15.83 35.39 0.90
C GLY A 265 -15.23 35.60 -0.48
N GLU A 266 -13.91 35.67 -0.57
CA GLU A 266 -13.20 35.69 -1.85
C GLU A 266 -13.22 34.29 -2.47
N VAL A 267 -14.03 34.10 -3.52
CA VAL A 267 -14.20 32.81 -4.21
C VAL A 267 -13.44 32.86 -5.54
N PRO A 268 -12.50 31.93 -5.82
CA PRO A 268 -11.78 31.91 -7.09
C PRO A 268 -12.68 31.76 -8.33
N GLU A 269 -12.24 32.32 -9.45
CA GLU A 269 -12.87 32.13 -10.76
C GLU A 269 -12.85 30.66 -11.19
N PRO A 270 -13.96 30.10 -11.73
CA PRO A 270 -14.04 28.68 -12.03
C PRO A 270 -13.21 28.31 -13.27
N GLY A 271 -12.52 27.17 -13.17
CA GLY A 271 -11.75 26.57 -14.26
C GLY A 271 -12.61 26.04 -15.41
N SER A 272 -11.98 25.60 -16.51
CA SER A 272 -12.68 25.00 -17.66
C SER A 272 -13.56 23.82 -17.25
N THR A 273 -12.99 22.84 -16.53
CA THR A 273 -13.72 21.65 -16.06
C THR A 273 -14.87 21.99 -15.11
N GLU A 274 -14.78 23.09 -14.35
CA GLU A 274 -15.88 23.54 -13.49
C GLU A 274 -17.02 24.16 -14.29
N LYS A 275 -16.70 24.90 -15.37
CA LYS A 275 -17.68 25.48 -16.30
C LYS A 275 -18.41 24.41 -17.13
N GLU A 276 -17.82 23.24 -17.31
CA GLU A 276 -18.42 22.07 -17.97
C GLU A 276 -19.27 21.21 -17.01
N MET A 277 -18.85 21.08 -15.74
CA MET A 277 -19.40 20.10 -14.78
C MET A 277 -20.32 20.70 -13.70
N ILE A 278 -20.36 22.04 -13.56
CA ILE A 278 -21.19 22.75 -12.58
C ILE A 278 -22.11 23.72 -13.32
N SER A 279 -23.40 23.76 -12.94
CA SER A 279 -24.35 24.68 -13.57
C SER A 279 -24.02 26.14 -13.25
N GLN A 280 -24.39 27.06 -14.14
CA GLN A 280 -24.15 28.51 -13.94
C GLN A 280 -24.78 29.05 -12.65
N GLU A 281 -25.95 28.52 -12.26
CA GLU A 281 -26.64 28.89 -11.01
C GLU A 281 -25.87 28.42 -9.76
N GLU A 282 -25.27 27.22 -9.78
CA GLU A 282 -24.40 26.73 -8.71
C GLU A 282 -23.08 27.51 -8.63
N LEU A 283 -22.47 27.84 -9.78
CA LEU A 283 -21.23 28.63 -9.83
C LEU A 283 -21.44 30.04 -9.25
N GLN A 284 -22.59 30.67 -9.54
CA GLN A 284 -22.99 31.98 -8.97
C GLN A 284 -23.25 31.91 -7.46
N LYS A 285 -23.74 30.77 -6.95
CA LYS A 285 -23.90 30.54 -5.50
C LYS A 285 -22.59 30.28 -4.76
N GLY A 286 -21.43 30.27 -5.44
CA GLY A 286 -20.12 30.03 -4.84
C GLY A 286 -19.72 28.57 -4.73
N ILE A 287 -20.42 27.65 -5.41
CA ILE A 287 -20.03 26.23 -5.45
C ILE A 287 -18.80 26.07 -6.37
N ARG A 288 -17.82 25.30 -5.90
CA ARG A 288 -16.59 24.95 -6.63
C ARG A 288 -16.23 23.49 -6.41
N LEU A 289 -15.35 22.96 -7.25
CA LEU A 289 -14.72 21.66 -7.05
C LEU A 289 -13.55 21.81 -6.06
N ALA A 290 -13.66 21.24 -4.86
CA ALA A 290 -12.60 21.24 -3.85
C ALA A 290 -11.27 20.67 -4.36
N CYS A 291 -11.34 19.77 -5.34
CA CYS A 291 -10.20 19.18 -6.03
C CYS A 291 -9.59 20.07 -7.15
N ARG A 292 -10.12 21.28 -7.36
CA ARG A 292 -9.63 22.30 -8.31
C ARG A 292 -9.35 23.66 -7.68
N VAL A 293 -9.62 23.83 -6.38
CA VAL A 293 -9.35 25.07 -5.63
C VAL A 293 -8.24 24.83 -4.62
N ASN A 294 -7.30 25.77 -4.50
CA ASN A 294 -6.29 25.82 -3.44
C ASN A 294 -6.76 26.73 -2.29
N PRO A 295 -6.34 26.49 -1.02
CA PRO A 295 -6.74 27.31 0.10
C PRO A 295 -6.16 28.72 0.04
N MET A 296 -6.99 29.71 0.37
CA MET A 296 -6.60 31.11 0.51
C MET A 296 -6.84 31.55 1.96
N ASP A 297 -6.08 32.55 2.41
CA ASP A 297 -6.17 33.03 3.79
C ASP A 297 -7.54 33.67 4.06
N GLY A 298 -8.19 33.29 5.15
CA GLY A 298 -9.55 33.73 5.51
C GLY A 298 -10.70 33.03 4.79
N MET A 299 -10.44 32.07 3.89
CA MET A 299 -11.47 31.35 3.12
C MET A 299 -12.45 30.58 4.04
N ILE A 300 -13.76 30.65 3.72
CA ILE A 300 -14.82 29.93 4.43
C ILE A 300 -15.42 28.85 3.52
N ILE A 301 -15.50 27.62 4.02
CA ILE A 301 -15.94 26.42 3.29
C ILE A 301 -17.14 25.79 4.00
N TYR A 302 -18.20 25.47 3.26
CA TYR A 302 -19.40 24.76 3.75
C TYR A 302 -19.51 23.37 3.12
N LEU A 303 -19.82 22.36 3.95
CA LEU A 303 -19.94 20.95 3.55
C LEU A 303 -21.34 20.38 3.81
N PRO A 304 -21.90 19.56 2.89
CA PRO A 304 -23.18 18.88 3.08
C PRO A 304 -23.05 17.64 3.99
N GLU A 305 -24.13 17.28 4.70
CA GLU A 305 -24.19 16.04 5.47
C GLU A 305 -24.56 14.83 4.60
N LYS A 306 -23.72 13.78 4.69
CA LYS A 306 -23.86 12.40 4.13
C LYS A 306 -23.35 12.15 2.70
N ALA A 307 -22.66 11.02 2.54
CA ALA A 307 -22.25 10.38 1.28
C ALA A 307 -22.30 8.84 1.46
N ALA A 308 -22.62 8.07 0.42
CA ALA A 308 -23.02 6.64 0.53
C ALA A 308 -22.12 5.63 -0.23
N VAL A 309 -22.43 4.34 -0.08
CA VAL A 309 -21.57 3.15 -0.34
C VAL A 309 -21.68 2.61 -1.78
N PHE A 310 -20.63 1.92 -2.26
CA PHE A 310 -20.58 1.19 -3.54
C PHE A 310 -20.69 -0.34 -3.37
N GLN A 311 -21.34 -1.01 -4.32
CA GLN A 311 -21.39 -2.48 -4.43
C GLN A 311 -20.31 -3.03 -5.37
N ILE A 312 -19.84 -4.26 -5.09
CA ILE A 312 -19.00 -5.08 -5.97
C ILE A 312 -19.69 -6.44 -6.15
N GLU A 313 -19.83 -6.91 -7.40
CA GLU A 313 -20.41 -8.22 -7.70
C GLU A 313 -19.41 -9.36 -7.42
N GLN A 314 -19.83 -10.37 -6.65
CA GLN A 314 -19.16 -11.68 -6.60
C GLN A 314 -20.20 -12.79 -6.76
N GLY A 315 -20.01 -13.67 -7.74
CA GLY A 315 -20.90 -14.79 -8.01
C GLY A 315 -20.58 -16.01 -7.16
N PHE A 316 -21.49 -16.40 -6.27
CA PHE A 316 -21.36 -17.62 -5.46
C PHE A 316 -22.01 -18.83 -6.16
N LYS A 317 -21.29 -19.95 -6.25
CA LYS A 317 -21.85 -21.27 -6.57
C LYS A 317 -21.69 -22.20 -5.36
N PHE A 318 -22.80 -22.49 -4.68
CA PHE A 318 -22.85 -23.49 -3.62
C PHE A 318 -22.96 -24.90 -4.23
N ARG A 319 -22.27 -25.90 -3.65
CA ARG A 319 -22.44 -27.31 -4.04
C ARG A 319 -23.84 -27.77 -3.61
N LYS A 320 -24.71 -28.04 -4.58
CA LYS A 320 -25.95 -28.81 -4.39
C LYS A 320 -25.70 -30.26 -4.78
N ASP A 321 -25.45 -31.14 -3.81
CA ASP A 321 -25.64 -32.57 -4.03
C ASP A 321 -27.09 -32.96 -3.76
N SER A 322 -27.92 -32.84 -4.81
CA SER A 322 -28.61 -33.99 -5.42
C SER A 322 -29.80 -33.57 -6.29
N ARG A 323 -29.85 -34.15 -7.50
CA ARG A 323 -30.95 -34.17 -8.51
C ARG A 323 -31.15 -32.91 -9.36
N GLU A 324 -30.63 -33.00 -10.59
CA GLU A 324 -31.07 -32.30 -11.82
C GLU A 324 -32.51 -32.72 -12.24
N PRO A 325 -33.18 -32.08 -13.23
CA PRO A 325 -32.76 -30.98 -14.13
C PRO A 325 -33.58 -29.68 -13.88
N GLU A 326 -33.68 -28.63 -14.72
CA GLU A 326 -33.25 -28.39 -16.12
C GLU A 326 -32.93 -26.88 -16.35
N LEU A 327 -32.66 -26.49 -17.60
CA LEU A 327 -32.32 -25.12 -18.03
C LEU A 327 -33.56 -24.29 -18.42
N LEU A 328 -33.61 -22.99 -18.11
CA LEU A 328 -34.26 -21.98 -18.96
C LEU A 328 -33.85 -20.54 -18.61
N ILE A 329 -33.18 -19.87 -19.55
CA ILE A 329 -32.95 -18.42 -19.53
C ILE A 329 -34.24 -17.73 -19.97
N ARG A 330 -34.78 -16.83 -19.13
CA ARG A 330 -35.63 -15.73 -19.61
C ARG A 330 -35.38 -14.46 -18.79
N SER A 331 -35.15 -13.37 -19.51
CA SER A 331 -35.48 -12.04 -19.02
C SER A 331 -37.00 -11.95 -18.81
N ASP A 332 -37.44 -11.29 -17.75
CA ASP A 332 -38.19 -10.03 -17.88
C ASP A 332 -38.64 -9.51 -16.52
N SER A 333 -38.80 -8.19 -16.47
CA SER A 333 -39.29 -7.45 -15.31
C SER A 333 -40.73 -7.83 -14.96
N ALA A 334 -40.96 -8.37 -13.76
CA ALA A 334 -42.29 -8.42 -13.16
C ALA A 334 -42.22 -8.26 -11.64
N VAL A 335 -42.85 -7.19 -11.12
CA VAL A 335 -43.13 -7.04 -9.69
C VAL A 335 -44.16 -8.09 -9.29
N HIS A 336 -43.84 -8.93 -8.32
CA HIS A 336 -44.82 -9.78 -7.63
C HIS A 336 -44.78 -9.48 -6.12
N ILE A 337 -45.95 -9.08 -5.60
CA ILE A 337 -46.21 -8.84 -4.19
C ILE A 337 -47.08 -10.01 -3.68
N LYS A 338 -46.85 -10.40 -2.42
CA LYS A 338 -47.39 -11.57 -1.67
C LYS A 338 -46.50 -12.81 -1.81
N GLU A 339 -46.30 -13.61 -0.75
CA GLU A 339 -47.14 -13.79 0.45
C GLU A 339 -46.43 -13.53 1.79
N LYS A 340 -47.21 -13.17 2.83
CA LYS A 340 -46.76 -13.23 4.23
C LYS A 340 -46.98 -14.66 4.75
N GLY A 341 -45.90 -15.42 4.90
CA GLY A 341 -45.96 -16.79 5.44
C GLY A 341 -44.60 -17.38 5.80
N GLU A 342 -44.31 -17.42 7.11
CA GLU A 342 -43.49 -18.45 7.79
C GLU A 342 -42.02 -18.72 7.38
N ASP A 343 -41.15 -17.70 7.33
CA ASP A 343 -39.72 -17.92 7.59
C ASP A 343 -39.11 -16.83 8.50
N PHE A 344 -38.90 -17.18 9.78
CA PHE A 344 -38.48 -16.27 10.86
C PHE A 344 -37.07 -16.53 11.37
N ALA A 345 -36.22 -17.19 10.57
CA ALA A 345 -34.87 -17.58 10.97
C ALA A 345 -33.86 -17.27 9.87
N TYR A 346 -33.15 -16.15 10.02
CA TYR A 346 -32.05 -15.74 9.16
C TYR A 346 -30.74 -15.72 9.93
N GLY A 347 -29.64 -15.89 9.22
CA GLY A 347 -28.29 -15.77 9.73
C GLY A 347 -27.44 -14.91 8.80
N ILE A 348 -26.42 -14.28 9.35
CA ILE A 348 -25.47 -13.48 8.59
C ILE A 348 -24.07 -14.09 8.74
N ALA A 349 -23.37 -14.24 7.63
CA ALA A 349 -21.95 -14.58 7.59
C ALA A 349 -21.15 -13.36 7.11
N VAL A 350 -20.01 -13.11 7.75
CA VAL A 350 -19.12 -11.98 7.45
C VAL A 350 -17.69 -12.48 7.31
N ASP A 351 -17.01 -12.00 6.28
CA ASP A 351 -15.58 -12.12 6.08
C ASP A 351 -14.95 -10.72 6.09
N ILE A 352 -14.06 -10.46 7.06
CA ILE A 352 -13.38 -9.17 7.24
C ILE A 352 -11.95 -9.30 6.69
N GLY A 353 -11.82 -9.10 5.38
CA GLY A 353 -10.52 -8.94 4.74
C GLY A 353 -9.90 -7.57 5.02
N THR A 354 -8.58 -7.49 4.81
CA THR A 354 -7.84 -6.23 4.92
C THR A 354 -8.36 -5.19 3.93
N THR A 355 -8.61 -5.58 2.67
CA THR A 355 -9.05 -4.67 1.59
C THR A 355 -10.57 -4.63 1.42
N THR A 356 -11.27 -5.74 1.63
CA THR A 356 -12.71 -5.91 1.36
C THR A 356 -13.39 -6.61 2.51
N VAL A 357 -14.59 -6.16 2.86
CA VAL A 357 -15.50 -6.83 3.81
C VAL A 357 -16.67 -7.39 3.02
N ALA A 358 -16.94 -8.69 3.15
CA ALA A 358 -18.02 -9.37 2.45
C ALA A 358 -19.03 -9.94 3.44
N ILE A 359 -20.32 -9.84 3.11
CA ILE A 359 -21.45 -10.19 3.97
C ILE A 359 -22.48 -11.00 3.17
N VAL A 360 -22.97 -12.09 3.74
CA VAL A 360 -24.03 -12.94 3.17
C VAL A 360 -25.16 -13.09 4.18
N LEU A 361 -26.38 -12.77 3.78
CA LEU A 361 -27.61 -13.05 4.52
C LEU A 361 -28.21 -14.36 3.99
N VAL A 362 -28.42 -15.34 4.87
CA VAL A 362 -28.98 -16.66 4.54
C VAL A 362 -30.23 -16.96 5.34
N ASN A 363 -31.16 -17.72 4.75
CA ASN A 363 -32.27 -18.33 5.46
C ASN A 363 -31.79 -19.64 6.14
N LEU A 364 -31.94 -19.72 7.46
CA LEU A 364 -31.42 -20.82 8.28
C LEU A 364 -32.17 -22.14 8.12
N LYS A 365 -33.42 -22.13 7.61
CA LYS A 365 -34.16 -23.35 7.30
C LYS A 365 -33.81 -23.92 5.93
N THR A 366 -33.70 -23.05 4.92
CA THR A 366 -33.57 -23.47 3.51
C THR A 366 -32.13 -23.51 3.01
N GLY A 367 -31.18 -22.91 3.73
CA GLY A 367 -29.79 -22.75 3.27
C GLY A 367 -29.63 -21.72 2.15
N LYS A 368 -30.72 -21.08 1.70
CA LYS A 368 -30.70 -20.17 0.56
C LYS A 368 -30.11 -18.82 0.95
N THR A 369 -29.13 -18.34 0.18
CA THR A 369 -28.70 -16.94 0.18
C THR A 369 -29.87 -16.04 -0.23
N ILE A 370 -30.19 -15.08 0.64
CA ILE A 370 -31.24 -14.09 0.45
C ILE A 370 -30.67 -12.82 -0.18
N GLY A 371 -29.51 -12.39 0.32
CA GLY A 371 -28.80 -11.23 -0.23
C GLY A 371 -27.33 -11.23 0.17
N THR A 372 -26.55 -10.41 -0.53
CA THR A 372 -25.12 -10.21 -0.30
C THR A 372 -24.81 -8.72 -0.24
N SER A 373 -23.85 -8.34 0.59
CA SER A 373 -23.25 -7.00 0.60
C SER A 373 -21.73 -7.12 0.58
N SER A 374 -21.05 -6.18 -0.04
CA SER A 374 -19.59 -6.14 -0.11
C SER A 374 -19.14 -4.69 -0.20
N PHE A 375 -18.16 -4.30 0.60
CA PHE A 375 -17.62 -2.94 0.63
C PHE A 375 -16.10 -2.94 0.88
N LEU A 376 -15.44 -1.88 0.43
CA LEU A 376 -14.02 -1.66 0.71
C LEU A 376 -13.83 -1.34 2.20
N ASN A 377 -12.91 -2.03 2.86
CA ASN A 377 -12.68 -1.85 4.28
C ASN A 377 -12.21 -0.40 4.57
N PRO A 378 -12.98 0.41 5.32
CA PRO A 378 -12.68 1.84 5.50
C PRO A 378 -11.42 2.08 6.31
N GLN A 379 -10.93 1.10 7.07
CA GLN A 379 -9.67 1.18 7.80
C GLN A 379 -8.47 1.45 6.88
N ARG A 380 -8.59 1.22 5.56
CA ARG A 380 -7.58 1.57 4.55
C ARG A 380 -7.18 3.04 4.56
N GLU A 381 -8.08 3.96 4.96
CA GLU A 381 -7.79 5.39 5.12
C GLU A 381 -6.63 5.66 6.10
N TYR A 382 -6.33 4.70 6.96
CA TYR A 382 -5.34 4.78 8.03
C TYR A 382 -4.19 3.76 7.88
N GLY A 383 -4.17 3.00 6.79
CA GLY A 383 -3.15 1.99 6.48
C GLY A 383 -3.63 0.99 5.43
N ASP A 384 -2.92 0.90 4.31
CA ASP A 384 -3.29 0.00 3.21
C ASP A 384 -3.16 -1.47 3.59
N ASP A 385 -2.24 -1.80 4.50
CA ASP A 385 -1.93 -3.17 4.95
C ASP A 385 -2.17 -3.39 6.45
N VAL A 386 -1.96 -4.64 6.89
CA VAL A 386 -2.11 -5.06 8.29
C VAL A 386 -1.12 -4.33 9.23
N ILE A 387 0.13 -4.17 8.81
CA ILE A 387 1.21 -3.62 9.65
C ILE A 387 1.03 -2.12 9.88
N THR A 388 0.71 -1.37 8.84
CA THR A 388 0.41 0.07 8.88
C THR A 388 -0.81 0.36 9.75
N ARG A 389 -1.86 -0.47 9.71
CA ARG A 389 -2.99 -0.38 10.65
C ARG A 389 -2.61 -0.67 12.10
N ILE A 390 -1.77 -1.68 12.34
CA ILE A 390 -1.24 -1.96 13.68
C ILE A 390 -0.43 -0.76 14.19
N GLN A 391 0.43 -0.17 13.35
CA GLN A 391 1.21 1.02 13.69
C GLN A 391 0.30 2.21 14.00
N PHE A 392 -0.74 2.47 13.20
CA PHE A 392 -1.72 3.52 13.46
C PHE A 392 -2.42 3.31 14.81
N ALA A 393 -3.03 2.15 15.03
CA ALA A 393 -3.75 1.83 16.26
C ALA A 393 -2.85 1.80 17.51
N SER A 394 -1.55 1.49 17.35
CA SER A 394 -0.58 1.45 18.45
C SER A 394 0.08 2.79 18.76
N ALA A 395 0.10 3.73 17.80
CA ALA A 395 0.76 5.03 17.93
C ALA A 395 -0.20 6.22 18.09
N LYS A 396 -1.49 6.02 17.80
CA LYS A 396 -2.57 7.00 17.94
C LYS A 396 -3.70 6.41 18.78
N ASP A 397 -4.92 6.41 18.24
CA ASP A 397 -6.13 5.99 18.92
C ASP A 397 -6.65 4.68 18.29
N PRO A 398 -6.60 3.54 19.00
CA PRO A 398 -7.11 2.26 18.50
C PRO A 398 -8.64 2.25 18.35
N ASP A 399 -9.36 3.14 19.06
CA ASP A 399 -10.82 3.18 18.98
C ASP A 399 -11.30 3.69 17.62
N VAL A 400 -10.49 4.45 16.87
CA VAL A 400 -10.85 4.92 15.52
C VAL A 400 -11.06 3.75 14.56
N LEU A 401 -10.08 2.84 14.43
CA LEU A 401 -10.21 1.69 13.52
C LEU A 401 -11.30 0.71 13.98
N THR A 402 -11.43 0.56 15.30
CA THR A 402 -12.45 -0.27 15.96
C THR A 402 -13.86 0.25 15.66
N LYS A 403 -14.07 1.56 15.81
CA LYS A 403 -15.33 2.24 15.53
C LYS A 403 -15.68 2.16 14.04
N LEU A 404 -14.73 2.43 13.15
CA LEU A 404 -14.95 2.41 11.70
C LEU A 404 -15.44 1.06 11.18
N ILE A 405 -14.86 -0.06 11.65
CA ILE A 405 -15.31 -1.40 11.22
C ILE A 405 -16.67 -1.76 11.82
N ARG A 406 -16.90 -1.45 13.11
CA ARG A 406 -18.19 -1.70 13.78
C ARG A 406 -19.33 -0.91 13.14
N GLU A 407 -19.16 0.39 12.91
CA GLU A 407 -20.17 1.25 12.28
C GLU A 407 -20.45 0.84 10.83
N SER A 408 -19.44 0.37 10.10
CA SER A 408 -19.61 -0.04 8.70
C SER A 408 -20.27 -1.42 8.56
N LEU A 409 -19.93 -2.37 9.43
CA LEU A 409 -20.65 -3.65 9.55
C LEU A 409 -22.10 -3.42 9.97
N SER A 410 -22.33 -2.62 11.01
CA SER A 410 -23.67 -2.20 11.45
C SER A 410 -24.50 -1.62 10.31
N ARG A 411 -23.95 -0.66 9.55
CA ARG A 411 -24.60 -0.03 8.40
C ARG A 411 -24.93 -1.04 7.31
N ALA A 412 -23.96 -1.86 6.90
CA ALA A 412 -24.16 -2.85 5.83
C ALA A 412 -25.17 -3.93 6.23
N ILE A 413 -25.19 -4.35 7.50
CA ILE A 413 -26.20 -5.27 8.04
C ILE A 413 -27.60 -4.63 8.03
N LYS A 414 -27.73 -3.37 8.47
CA LYS A 414 -29.00 -2.61 8.42
C LYS A 414 -29.53 -2.46 7.00
N GLU A 415 -28.67 -2.06 6.06
CA GLU A 415 -29.00 -1.91 4.64
C GLU A 415 -29.44 -3.25 4.03
N LEU A 416 -28.71 -4.33 4.31
CA LEU A 416 -29.03 -5.67 3.81
C LEU A 416 -30.35 -6.20 4.40
N SER A 417 -30.63 -5.94 5.67
CA SER A 417 -31.89 -6.25 6.34
C SER A 417 -33.06 -5.48 5.71
N TYR A 418 -32.89 -4.18 5.51
CA TYR A 418 -33.90 -3.27 4.94
C TYR A 418 -34.25 -3.63 3.50
N VAL A 419 -33.25 -3.80 2.62
CA VAL A 419 -33.47 -4.12 1.20
C VAL A 419 -34.18 -5.46 1.02
N ASN A 420 -33.94 -6.44 1.91
CA ASN A 420 -34.60 -7.74 1.88
C ASN A 420 -35.90 -7.81 2.71
N SER A 421 -36.36 -6.68 3.28
CA SER A 421 -37.58 -6.60 4.11
C SER A 421 -37.58 -7.57 5.32
N ILE A 422 -36.41 -7.75 5.94
CA ILE A 422 -36.20 -8.61 7.11
C ILE A 422 -36.01 -7.74 8.35
N GLY A 423 -36.75 -8.05 9.42
CA GLY A 423 -36.59 -7.42 10.74
C GLY A 423 -35.36 -7.95 11.49
N ALA A 424 -34.77 -7.10 12.34
CA ALA A 424 -33.58 -7.46 13.11
C ALA A 424 -33.84 -8.66 14.05
N GLU A 425 -35.06 -8.77 14.57
CA GLU A 425 -35.54 -9.88 15.41
C GLU A 425 -35.63 -11.23 14.67
N GLN A 426 -35.63 -11.22 13.33
CA GLN A 426 -35.61 -12.43 12.52
C GLN A 426 -34.18 -12.93 12.23
N ILE A 427 -33.16 -12.10 12.47
CA ILE A 427 -31.75 -12.47 12.33
C ILE A 427 -31.28 -13.06 13.67
N GLN A 428 -31.09 -14.37 13.70
CA GLN A 428 -30.84 -15.12 14.94
C GLN A 428 -29.36 -15.33 15.24
N LYS A 429 -28.51 -15.31 14.21
CA LYS A 429 -27.07 -15.61 14.29
C LYS A 429 -26.24 -14.72 13.37
N LEU A 430 -25.05 -14.38 13.82
CA LEU A 430 -24.01 -13.72 13.06
C LEU A 430 -22.71 -14.53 13.20
N THR A 431 -22.10 -15.00 12.12
CA THR A 431 -20.72 -15.54 12.17
C THR A 431 -19.76 -14.61 11.46
N VAL A 432 -18.58 -14.40 12.06
CA VAL A 432 -17.51 -13.57 11.52
C VAL A 432 -16.20 -14.37 11.41
N ALA A 433 -15.51 -14.18 10.30
CA ALA A 433 -14.16 -14.65 10.03
C ALA A 433 -13.29 -13.48 9.49
N GLY A 434 -11.98 -13.67 9.44
CA GLY A 434 -10.99 -12.66 9.05
C GLY A 434 -9.65 -12.84 9.77
N ASN A 435 -8.61 -12.17 9.28
CA ASN A 435 -7.26 -12.34 9.84
C ASN A 435 -7.18 -11.82 11.28
N THR A 436 -6.18 -12.31 12.03
CA THR A 436 -6.04 -12.05 13.47
C THR A 436 -6.10 -10.57 13.82
N THR A 437 -5.47 -9.70 13.03
CA THR A 437 -5.52 -8.25 13.24
C THR A 437 -6.90 -7.67 13.00
N MET A 438 -7.60 -8.06 11.93
CA MET A 438 -8.97 -7.58 11.66
C MET A 438 -9.93 -7.98 12.78
N ILE A 439 -9.79 -9.19 13.35
CA ILE A 439 -10.56 -9.63 14.51
C ILE A 439 -10.21 -8.83 15.78
N HIS A 440 -8.94 -8.56 16.05
CA HIS A 440 -8.55 -7.73 17.20
C HIS A 440 -9.09 -6.30 17.09
N LEU A 441 -9.03 -5.69 15.89
CA LEU A 441 -9.62 -4.37 15.64
C LEU A 441 -11.15 -4.40 15.77
N LEU A 442 -11.83 -5.45 15.31
CA LEU A 442 -13.27 -5.60 15.53
C LEU A 442 -13.61 -5.67 17.02
N LEU A 443 -12.85 -6.43 17.80
CA LEU A 443 -13.05 -6.62 19.24
C LEU A 443 -12.59 -5.42 20.09
N GLY A 444 -11.82 -4.48 19.52
CA GLY A 444 -11.22 -3.36 20.26
C GLY A 444 -10.07 -3.80 21.17
N LEU A 445 -9.37 -4.88 20.79
CA LEU A 445 -8.23 -5.41 21.53
C LEU A 445 -6.92 -4.72 21.10
N PRO A 446 -5.93 -4.60 22.00
CA PRO A 446 -4.60 -4.11 21.64
C PRO A 446 -3.97 -4.94 20.52
N VAL A 447 -3.52 -4.28 19.44
CA VAL A 447 -2.91 -4.94 18.27
C VAL A 447 -1.38 -4.86 18.23
N LYS A 448 -0.74 -4.07 19.10
CA LYS A 448 0.71 -3.78 19.06
C LYS A 448 1.58 -5.04 19.05
N SER A 449 1.22 -6.05 19.83
CA SER A 449 1.97 -7.30 19.96
C SER A 449 1.89 -8.20 18.72
N LEU A 450 0.96 -7.95 17.78
CA LEU A 450 0.87 -8.68 16.52
C LEU A 450 1.99 -8.31 15.53
N ALA A 451 2.57 -7.10 15.64
CA ALA A 451 3.65 -6.62 14.75
C ALA A 451 5.04 -6.58 15.41
N VAL A 452 5.17 -7.04 16.67
CA VAL A 452 6.43 -7.03 17.42
C VAL A 452 6.72 -8.42 17.94
N SER A 453 7.90 -8.95 17.66
CA SER A 453 8.35 -10.27 18.15
C SER A 453 8.18 -10.36 19.68
N PRO A 454 7.58 -11.44 20.22
CA PRO A 454 7.28 -12.73 19.58
C PRO A 454 5.87 -12.84 18.98
N PHE A 455 5.35 -11.78 18.36
CA PHE A 455 4.14 -11.78 17.51
C PHE A 455 2.92 -12.40 18.20
N THR A 456 2.65 -11.99 19.44
CA THR A 456 1.69 -12.64 20.33
C THR A 456 0.31 -11.98 20.26
N PRO A 457 -0.74 -12.69 19.84
CA PRO A 457 -2.12 -12.19 19.91
C PRO A 457 -2.61 -12.06 21.35
N VAL A 458 -3.60 -11.19 21.58
CA VAL A 458 -4.28 -11.05 22.88
C VAL A 458 -5.20 -12.25 23.15
N THR A 459 -5.84 -12.77 22.09
CA THR A 459 -6.56 -14.05 22.11
C THR A 459 -6.54 -14.66 20.71
N LEU A 460 -6.65 -15.98 20.65
CA LEU A 460 -6.93 -16.77 19.45
C LEU A 460 -8.21 -17.61 19.62
N ASP A 461 -8.89 -17.49 20.75
CA ASP A 461 -10.01 -18.33 21.16
C ASP A 461 -11.30 -17.98 20.38
N PRO A 462 -12.25 -18.92 20.24
CA PRO A 462 -13.53 -18.62 19.62
C PRO A 462 -14.34 -17.67 20.50
N VAL A 463 -14.73 -16.50 19.95
CA VAL A 463 -15.53 -15.51 20.68
C VAL A 463 -17.01 -15.75 20.44
N ILE A 464 -17.80 -15.70 21.51
CA ILE A 464 -19.27 -15.78 21.47
C ILE A 464 -19.83 -14.67 22.36
N SER A 465 -20.57 -13.73 21.77
CA SER A 465 -21.19 -12.58 22.45
C SER A 465 -22.54 -12.27 21.79
N LEU A 466 -23.32 -11.32 22.31
CA LEU A 466 -24.37 -10.70 21.50
C LEU A 466 -23.74 -9.72 20.50
N ALA A 467 -24.33 -9.60 19.31
CA ALA A 467 -23.83 -8.68 18.29
C ALA A 467 -23.83 -7.22 18.77
N GLU A 468 -24.78 -6.83 19.63
CA GLU A 468 -24.84 -5.48 20.22
C GLU A 468 -23.67 -5.17 21.19
N ASP A 469 -23.11 -6.15 21.89
CA ASP A 469 -21.93 -5.95 22.77
C ASP A 469 -20.69 -5.51 21.97
N ILE A 470 -20.54 -6.12 20.78
CA ILE A 470 -19.41 -5.91 19.89
C ILE A 470 -19.69 -4.71 18.98
N LEU A 471 -20.82 -4.65 18.27
CA LEU A 471 -21.13 -3.56 17.33
C LEU A 471 -21.47 -2.24 18.04
N LYS A 472 -21.95 -2.29 19.30
CA LYS A 472 -22.31 -1.13 20.14
C LYS A 472 -23.35 -0.18 19.51
N ASP A 473 -24.26 -0.72 18.70
CA ASP A 473 -25.23 0.05 17.93
C ASP A 473 -26.70 -0.18 18.32
N GLY A 474 -26.98 -1.15 19.20
CA GLY A 474 -28.32 -1.51 19.68
C GLY A 474 -29.30 -2.01 18.61
N PHE A 475 -28.83 -2.39 17.41
CA PHE A 475 -29.72 -2.82 16.32
C PHE A 475 -30.00 -4.32 16.33
N LEU A 476 -28.98 -5.12 16.65
CA LEU A 476 -29.01 -6.57 16.48
C LEU A 476 -28.60 -7.28 17.77
N SER A 477 -29.56 -7.96 18.42
CA SER A 477 -29.34 -8.82 19.59
C SER A 477 -29.21 -10.30 19.19
N ALA A 478 -28.49 -10.57 18.10
CA ALA A 478 -28.21 -11.93 17.62
C ALA A 478 -26.96 -12.51 18.30
N GLU A 479 -26.88 -13.84 18.41
CA GLU A 479 -25.64 -14.49 18.85
C GLU A 479 -24.56 -14.29 17.78
N MET A 480 -23.50 -13.57 18.13
CA MET A 480 -22.32 -13.34 17.31
C MET A 480 -21.22 -14.34 17.66
N ARG A 481 -20.80 -15.14 16.68
CA ARG A 481 -19.69 -16.08 16.77
C ARG A 481 -18.52 -15.57 15.94
N ILE A 482 -17.32 -15.58 16.48
CA ILE A 482 -16.09 -15.35 15.73
C ILE A 482 -15.30 -16.64 15.73
N PHE A 483 -14.81 -17.05 14.55
CA PHE A 483 -13.91 -18.20 14.46
C PHE A 483 -12.61 -17.93 15.25
N PRO A 484 -11.97 -18.98 15.80
CA PRO A 484 -10.66 -18.86 16.43
C PRO A 484 -9.56 -18.67 15.36
N GLY A 485 -8.41 -18.15 15.76
CA GLY A 485 -7.20 -18.08 14.92
C GLY A 485 -6.15 -19.13 15.30
N VAL A 486 -4.99 -19.11 14.63
CA VAL A 486 -3.86 -20.02 14.91
C VAL A 486 -2.60 -19.27 15.31
N SER A 487 -2.34 -18.08 14.75
CA SER A 487 -1.19 -17.23 15.10
C SER A 487 -1.50 -15.75 14.83
N ALA A 488 -0.53 -14.84 15.00
CA ALA A 488 -0.69 -13.45 14.55
C ALA A 488 -0.86 -13.33 13.03
N TYR A 489 -0.41 -14.32 12.26
CA TYR A 489 -0.39 -14.30 10.79
C TYR A 489 -1.33 -15.31 10.14
N VAL A 490 -1.86 -16.29 10.88
CA VAL A 490 -2.88 -17.22 10.40
C VAL A 490 -4.12 -17.05 11.27
N GLY A 491 -5.14 -16.41 10.70
CA GLY A 491 -6.32 -15.98 11.42
C GLY A 491 -7.53 -16.89 11.28
N SER A 492 -8.68 -16.31 11.62
CA SER A 492 -9.97 -17.00 11.68
C SER A 492 -10.62 -17.23 10.32
N ASP A 493 -10.21 -16.45 9.32
CA ASP A 493 -10.40 -16.69 7.90
C ASP A 493 -9.87 -18.06 7.46
N ILE A 494 -8.61 -18.37 7.80
CA ILE A 494 -7.98 -19.64 7.43
C ILE A 494 -8.60 -20.82 8.18
N VAL A 495 -8.96 -20.66 9.46
CA VAL A 495 -9.68 -21.71 10.21
C VAL A 495 -11.09 -21.94 9.65
N SER A 496 -11.78 -20.87 9.23
CA SER A 496 -13.06 -20.95 8.53
C SER A 496 -12.91 -21.65 7.17
N GLY A 497 -11.85 -21.37 6.41
CA GLY A 497 -11.50 -22.07 5.18
C GLY A 497 -11.23 -23.57 5.39
N MET A 498 -10.43 -23.93 6.41
CA MET A 498 -10.19 -25.33 6.80
C MET A 498 -11.49 -26.06 7.19
N TYR A 499 -12.39 -25.39 7.91
CA TYR A 499 -13.72 -25.90 8.26
C TYR A 499 -14.60 -26.11 7.01
N ASN A 500 -14.64 -25.15 6.10
CA ASN A 500 -15.33 -25.23 4.81
C ASN A 500 -14.80 -26.35 3.89
N ARG A 501 -13.53 -26.73 4.06
CA ARG A 501 -12.87 -27.85 3.37
C ARG A 501 -12.88 -29.16 4.18
N SER A 502 -13.47 -29.16 5.38
CA SER A 502 -13.61 -30.31 6.30
C SER A 502 -12.29 -31.00 6.67
N PHE A 503 -11.24 -30.21 6.95
CA PHE A 503 -9.91 -30.73 7.33
C PHE A 503 -9.91 -31.69 8.53
N GLU A 504 -10.92 -31.65 9.40
CA GLU A 504 -11.03 -32.57 10.53
C GLU A 504 -11.27 -34.04 10.13
N CYS A 505 -11.70 -34.31 8.89
CA CYS A 505 -12.03 -35.65 8.40
C CYS A 505 -11.44 -36.03 7.03
N LEU A 506 -10.52 -35.24 6.45
CA LEU A 506 -9.83 -35.59 5.20
C LEU A 506 -8.92 -36.82 5.38
N ASP A 507 -9.10 -37.84 4.54
CA ASP A 507 -8.17 -38.99 4.46
C ASP A 507 -6.89 -38.64 3.69
N GLU A 508 -7.03 -37.95 2.55
CA GLU A 508 -5.93 -37.57 1.65
C GLU A 508 -5.15 -36.34 2.16
N VAL A 509 -3.85 -36.27 1.85
CA VAL A 509 -3.05 -35.07 2.12
C VAL A 509 -3.49 -33.97 1.15
N THR A 510 -3.98 -32.87 1.73
CA THR A 510 -4.52 -31.72 1.00
C THR A 510 -3.67 -30.49 1.27
N LEU A 511 -3.28 -29.80 0.19
CA LEU A 511 -2.72 -28.45 0.23
C LEU A 511 -3.87 -27.45 0.04
N PHE A 512 -3.93 -26.40 0.86
CA PHE A 512 -4.89 -25.31 0.76
C PHE A 512 -4.11 -24.00 0.80
N ILE A 513 -4.31 -23.14 -0.19
CA ILE A 513 -3.58 -21.89 -0.38
C ILE A 513 -4.61 -20.78 -0.50
N ASP A 514 -4.64 -19.87 0.47
CA ASP A 514 -5.40 -18.62 0.31
C ASP A 514 -4.47 -17.54 -0.24
N MET A 515 -4.87 -16.93 -1.35
CA MET A 515 -4.09 -15.89 -2.03
C MET A 515 -4.83 -14.56 -1.92
N GLY A 516 -4.65 -13.93 -0.75
CA GLY A 516 -5.05 -12.56 -0.46
C GLY A 516 -3.83 -11.63 -0.35
N THR A 517 -3.91 -10.69 0.60
CA THR A 517 -2.83 -9.71 0.87
C THR A 517 -1.58 -10.37 1.45
N ASN A 518 -1.78 -11.46 2.18
CA ASN A 518 -0.76 -12.43 2.55
C ASN A 518 -0.96 -13.69 1.68
N GLY A 519 0.07 -14.53 1.59
CA GLY A 519 -0.08 -15.90 1.08
C GLY A 519 -0.12 -16.89 2.23
N GLU A 520 -1.29 -17.17 2.78
CA GLU A 520 -1.50 -18.23 3.78
C GLU A 520 -1.57 -19.61 3.11
N ILE A 521 -0.85 -20.57 3.68
CA ILE A 521 -0.67 -21.91 3.12
C ILE A 521 -0.91 -22.93 4.24
N VAL A 522 -1.69 -23.96 3.96
CA VAL A 522 -2.00 -25.08 4.85
C VAL A 522 -1.72 -26.38 4.12
N ILE A 523 -1.05 -27.33 4.76
CA ILE A 523 -0.98 -28.73 4.31
C ILE A 523 -1.47 -29.63 5.43
N GLY A 524 -2.34 -30.58 5.12
CA GLY A 524 -2.84 -31.48 6.15
C GLY A 524 -3.85 -32.51 5.70
N ASN A 525 -4.24 -33.33 6.68
CA ASN A 525 -5.32 -34.29 6.63
C ASN A 525 -5.95 -34.38 8.05
N ARG A 526 -6.80 -35.38 8.29
CA ARG A 526 -7.45 -35.60 9.59
C ARG A 526 -6.49 -35.94 10.74
N GLU A 527 -5.21 -36.17 10.51
CA GLU A 527 -4.25 -36.60 11.54
C GLU A 527 -3.31 -35.46 11.95
N LYS A 528 -2.81 -34.68 10.98
CA LYS A 528 -1.86 -33.59 11.16
C LYS A 528 -2.22 -32.43 10.23
N ILE A 529 -2.11 -31.20 10.70
CA ILE A 529 -2.27 -30.00 9.89
C ILE A 529 -1.10 -29.05 10.19
N LEU A 530 -0.41 -28.58 9.17
CA LEU A 530 0.60 -27.52 9.27
C LEU A 530 0.13 -26.29 8.51
N CYS A 531 0.34 -25.11 9.06
CA CYS A 531 0.02 -23.85 8.38
C CYS A 531 1.18 -22.84 8.48
N ALA A 532 1.31 -22.01 7.46
CA ALA A 532 2.27 -20.91 7.41
C ALA A 532 1.64 -19.70 6.72
N ALA A 533 2.29 -18.54 6.86
CA ALA A 533 1.93 -17.31 6.14
C ALA A 533 3.17 -16.74 5.48
N THR A 534 3.04 -16.30 4.22
CA THR A 534 4.13 -15.74 3.42
C THR A 534 3.87 -14.26 3.12
N ALA A 535 4.92 -13.45 3.21
CA ALA A 535 4.91 -12.06 2.75
C ALA A 535 5.09 -12.02 1.22
N ALA A 536 4.10 -12.51 0.47
CA ALA A 536 4.11 -12.49 -0.99
C ALA A 536 4.12 -11.06 -1.57
N GLY A 537 3.56 -10.09 -0.84
CA GLY A 537 3.40 -8.73 -1.33
C GLY A 537 2.28 -8.62 -2.38
N PRO A 538 1.88 -7.39 -2.73
CA PRO A 538 0.55 -7.14 -3.28
C PRO A 538 0.46 -7.28 -4.81
N ALA A 539 1.44 -7.90 -5.46
CA ALA A 539 1.49 -8.05 -6.92
C ALA A 539 0.25 -8.79 -7.48
N PHE A 540 -0.23 -9.80 -6.76
CA PHE A 540 -1.45 -10.54 -7.10
C PHE A 540 -2.75 -9.74 -6.89
N GLU A 541 -2.73 -8.71 -6.04
CA GLU A 541 -3.83 -7.74 -5.90
C GLU A 541 -3.78 -6.62 -6.96
N GLY A 542 -2.75 -6.62 -7.82
CA GLY A 542 -2.48 -5.57 -8.80
C GLY A 542 -1.73 -4.36 -8.24
N ALA A 543 -1.40 -4.31 -6.94
CA ALA A 543 -0.62 -3.18 -6.42
C ALA A 543 0.88 -3.35 -6.75
N ARG A 544 1.58 -2.21 -6.93
CA ARG A 544 2.97 -2.11 -7.45
C ARG A 544 3.18 -2.57 -8.90
N ILE A 545 2.14 -3.08 -9.55
CA ILE A 545 2.12 -3.37 -10.98
C ILE A 545 1.72 -2.10 -11.74
N SER A 546 2.44 -1.76 -12.81
CA SER A 546 2.41 -0.44 -13.46
C SER A 546 1.05 -0.07 -14.07
N CYS A 547 0.35 -1.06 -14.62
CA CYS A 547 -1.06 -0.94 -15.07
C CYS A 547 -2.01 -1.77 -14.18
N GLY A 548 -1.62 -2.05 -12.93
CA GLY A 548 -2.30 -3.02 -12.08
C GLY A 548 -3.54 -2.45 -11.38
N VAL A 549 -4.57 -3.29 -11.26
CA VAL A 549 -5.83 -2.98 -10.55
C VAL A 549 -6.33 -4.21 -9.80
N GLY A 550 -7.16 -4.00 -8.78
CA GLY A 550 -7.87 -5.11 -8.12
C GLY A 550 -8.90 -5.79 -9.03
N SER A 551 -9.52 -6.87 -8.56
CA SER A 551 -10.60 -7.58 -9.26
C SER A 551 -11.91 -6.76 -9.28
N ILE A 552 -11.95 -5.74 -10.13
CA ILE A 552 -13.09 -4.83 -10.34
C ILE A 552 -13.61 -4.91 -11.79
N THR A 553 -14.85 -4.47 -12.02
CA THR A 553 -15.41 -4.31 -13.37
C THR A 553 -14.48 -3.46 -14.25
N GLY A 554 -14.15 -3.96 -15.45
CA GLY A 554 -13.16 -3.36 -16.36
C GLY A 554 -11.72 -3.84 -16.15
N ALA A 555 -11.40 -4.57 -15.08
CA ALA A 555 -10.08 -5.19 -14.92
C ALA A 555 -9.91 -6.36 -15.91
N ILE A 556 -8.75 -6.46 -16.54
CA ILE A 556 -8.33 -7.59 -17.37
C ILE A 556 -8.08 -8.79 -16.48
N SER A 557 -8.96 -9.78 -16.56
CA SER A 557 -8.93 -11.00 -15.74
C SER A 557 -8.45 -12.24 -16.47
N PHE A 558 -8.44 -12.23 -17.81
CA PHE A 558 -7.83 -13.26 -18.65
C PHE A 558 -7.01 -12.58 -19.74
N ALA A 559 -5.84 -13.12 -20.04
CA ALA A 559 -4.94 -12.56 -21.04
C ALA A 559 -4.20 -13.66 -21.82
N GLY A 560 -3.58 -13.29 -22.94
CA GLY A 560 -2.66 -14.16 -23.63
C GLY A 560 -2.13 -13.53 -24.91
N ILE A 561 -1.37 -14.31 -25.69
CA ILE A 561 -0.74 -13.82 -26.92
C ILE A 561 -1.20 -14.64 -28.12
N ARG A 562 -1.62 -13.96 -29.19
CA ARG A 562 -2.02 -14.55 -30.48
C ARG A 562 -1.39 -13.75 -31.60
N LYS A 563 -0.62 -14.41 -32.48
CA LYS A 563 0.08 -13.80 -33.62
C LYS A 563 0.93 -12.56 -33.23
N GLY A 564 1.62 -12.63 -32.09
CA GLY A 564 2.46 -11.54 -31.58
C GLY A 564 1.72 -10.35 -30.98
N LYS A 565 0.39 -10.42 -30.82
CA LYS A 565 -0.42 -9.39 -30.14
C LYS A 565 -1.06 -9.95 -28.87
N VAL A 566 -1.19 -9.10 -27.86
CA VAL A 566 -1.95 -9.41 -26.66
C VAL A 566 -3.44 -9.46 -27.00
N TRP A 567 -4.15 -10.45 -26.45
CA TRP A 567 -5.60 -10.50 -26.39
C TRP A 567 -6.01 -10.66 -24.93
N TYR A 568 -7.20 -10.18 -24.57
CA TYR A 568 -7.65 -10.22 -23.18
C TYR A 568 -9.18 -10.25 -23.06
N SER A 569 -9.66 -10.49 -21.85
CA SER A 569 -11.08 -10.34 -21.44
C SER A 569 -11.17 -9.59 -20.11
N THR A 570 -12.21 -8.76 -19.96
CA THR A 570 -12.42 -7.90 -18.79
C THR A 570 -13.61 -8.34 -17.95
N ILE A 571 -13.52 -8.13 -16.63
CA ILE A 571 -14.65 -8.35 -15.71
C ILE A 571 -15.82 -7.44 -16.12
N GLY A 572 -17.01 -8.02 -16.29
CA GLY A 572 -18.22 -7.31 -16.72
C GLY A 572 -18.22 -6.82 -18.18
N GLN A 573 -17.27 -7.27 -19.01
CA GLN A 573 -17.15 -6.92 -20.44
C GLN A 573 -17.10 -5.40 -20.71
N GLN A 574 -16.55 -4.64 -19.76
CA GLN A 574 -16.38 -3.18 -19.89
C GLN A 574 -15.03 -2.83 -20.54
N PRO A 575 -14.82 -1.57 -20.98
CA PRO A 575 -13.52 -1.07 -21.37
C PRO A 575 -12.45 -1.39 -20.33
N ALA A 576 -11.23 -1.69 -20.78
CA ALA A 576 -10.16 -2.08 -19.90
C ALA A 576 -9.68 -0.90 -19.03
N LEU A 577 -9.52 -1.15 -17.73
CA LEU A 577 -8.99 -0.18 -16.75
C LEU A 577 -7.56 -0.52 -16.29
N GLY A 578 -7.13 -1.76 -16.48
CA GLY A 578 -5.85 -2.27 -15.99
C GLY A 578 -5.85 -3.79 -15.88
N LEU A 579 -4.78 -4.33 -15.32
CA LEU A 579 -4.49 -5.75 -15.19
C LEU A 579 -4.70 -6.22 -13.73
N CYS A 580 -5.60 -7.17 -13.48
CA CYS A 580 -5.66 -7.81 -12.16
C CYS A 580 -4.80 -9.07 -12.10
N GLY A 581 -4.63 -9.65 -10.90
CA GLY A 581 -3.71 -10.77 -10.66
C GLY A 581 -3.85 -11.95 -11.64
N SER A 582 -5.07 -12.30 -12.05
CA SER A 582 -5.29 -13.40 -13.00
C SER A 582 -4.87 -13.04 -14.42
N GLY A 583 -5.18 -11.82 -14.87
CA GLY A 583 -4.65 -11.30 -16.13
C GLY A 583 -3.12 -11.19 -16.12
N LEU A 584 -2.51 -10.84 -14.99
CA LEU A 584 -1.05 -10.76 -14.83
C LEU A 584 -0.38 -12.14 -14.94
N VAL A 585 -0.89 -13.14 -14.20
CA VAL A 585 -0.36 -14.51 -14.24
C VAL A 585 -0.54 -15.12 -15.64
N ASP A 586 -1.71 -14.96 -16.25
CA ASP A 586 -1.97 -15.39 -17.64
C ASP A 586 -1.04 -14.71 -18.66
N LEU A 587 -0.89 -13.38 -18.57
CA LEU A 587 -0.07 -12.63 -19.52
C LEU A 587 1.40 -13.01 -19.39
N VAL A 588 1.93 -13.17 -18.18
CA VAL A 588 3.33 -13.59 -17.99
C VAL A 588 3.54 -15.03 -18.44
N ALA A 589 2.61 -15.96 -18.17
CA ALA A 589 2.65 -17.31 -18.73
C ALA A 589 2.70 -17.29 -20.27
N ALA A 590 1.81 -16.54 -20.91
CA ALA A 590 1.79 -16.40 -22.37
C ALA A 590 3.04 -15.69 -22.93
N CYS A 591 3.64 -14.76 -22.20
CA CYS A 591 4.91 -14.13 -22.57
C CYS A 591 6.10 -15.09 -22.50
N LEU A 592 6.11 -16.03 -21.56
CA LEU A 592 7.11 -17.10 -21.47
C LEU A 592 6.96 -18.06 -22.65
N ASP A 593 5.74 -18.48 -22.98
CA ASP A 593 5.46 -19.37 -24.11
C ASP A 593 5.74 -18.72 -25.47
N ALA A 594 5.50 -17.41 -25.60
CA ALA A 594 5.89 -16.63 -26.78
C ALA A 594 7.41 -16.32 -26.85
N GLY A 595 8.18 -16.68 -25.83
CA GLY A 595 9.60 -16.34 -25.71
C GLY A 595 9.86 -14.82 -25.70
N ILE A 596 8.91 -14.03 -25.20
CA ILE A 596 9.06 -12.59 -24.94
C ILE A 596 9.85 -12.37 -23.64
N ILE A 597 9.59 -13.23 -22.65
CA ILE A 597 10.30 -13.31 -21.38
C ILE A 597 11.06 -14.64 -21.35
N ASN A 598 12.27 -14.66 -20.80
CA ASN A 598 13.01 -15.90 -20.57
C ASN A 598 12.80 -16.44 -19.14
N LYS A 599 13.35 -17.62 -18.83
CA LYS A 599 13.22 -18.23 -17.49
C LYS A 599 13.73 -17.38 -16.32
N THR A 600 14.62 -16.41 -16.54
CA THR A 600 15.08 -15.50 -15.47
C THR A 600 14.18 -14.29 -15.28
N GLY A 601 13.10 -14.17 -16.06
CA GLY A 601 12.20 -13.01 -16.05
C GLY A 601 12.69 -11.83 -16.87
N LEU A 602 13.76 -11.98 -17.66
CA LEU A 602 14.28 -10.93 -18.52
C LEU A 602 13.46 -10.84 -19.82
N MET A 603 12.94 -9.65 -20.13
CA MET A 603 12.28 -9.36 -21.40
C MET A 603 13.29 -9.28 -22.56
N LYS A 604 12.87 -9.59 -23.79
CA LYS A 604 13.64 -9.28 -25.00
C LYS A 604 13.94 -7.77 -25.10
N PRO A 605 15.06 -7.37 -25.74
CA PRO A 605 15.46 -5.96 -25.86
C PRO A 605 14.37 -5.04 -26.43
N GLU A 606 13.57 -5.54 -27.38
CA GLU A 606 12.46 -4.81 -28.01
C GLU A 606 11.31 -4.42 -27.05
N TYR A 607 11.25 -5.02 -25.85
CA TYR A 607 10.26 -4.72 -24.81
C TYR A 607 10.88 -4.30 -23.48
N PHE A 608 12.21 -4.31 -23.34
CA PHE A 608 12.88 -4.15 -22.05
C PHE A 608 12.68 -2.73 -21.46
N GLU A 609 12.83 -1.70 -22.28
CA GLU A 609 12.70 -0.29 -21.88
C GLU A 609 11.23 0.16 -21.82
N GLU A 610 10.44 -0.09 -22.87
CA GLU A 610 9.05 0.42 -22.95
C GLU A 610 7.99 -0.53 -22.38
N GLY A 611 8.30 -1.81 -22.19
CA GLY A 611 7.31 -2.85 -21.85
C GLY A 611 6.46 -3.32 -23.04
N LEU A 612 5.79 -4.46 -22.86
CA LEU A 612 4.86 -5.05 -23.83
C LEU A 612 3.51 -4.31 -23.79
N LEU A 613 3.08 -3.76 -24.92
CA LEU A 613 1.77 -3.12 -25.05
C LEU A 613 0.64 -4.15 -24.91
N ILE A 614 -0.23 -3.92 -23.92
CA ILE A 614 -1.44 -4.72 -23.65
C ILE A 614 -2.63 -4.16 -24.44
N GLY A 615 -2.78 -2.84 -24.42
CA GLY A 615 -3.89 -2.10 -25.04
C GLY A 615 -3.93 -0.66 -24.55
N THR A 616 -5.06 0.01 -24.73
CA THR A 616 -5.33 1.34 -24.15
C THR A 616 -6.43 1.26 -23.10
N ASP A 617 -6.35 2.09 -22.07
CA ASP A 617 -7.43 2.27 -21.10
C ASP A 617 -8.60 3.09 -21.68
N ALA A 618 -9.62 3.35 -20.85
CA ALA A 618 -10.80 4.14 -21.24
C ALA A 618 -10.49 5.62 -21.54
N ASP A 619 -9.39 6.17 -21.02
CA ASP A 619 -8.94 7.55 -21.23
C ASP A 619 -7.95 7.67 -22.41
N GLY A 620 -7.56 6.54 -23.01
CA GLY A 620 -6.65 6.46 -24.16
C GLY A 620 -5.17 6.31 -23.81
N ASN A 621 -4.81 6.10 -22.53
CA ASN A 621 -3.43 5.85 -22.12
C ASN A 621 -3.01 4.42 -22.46
N GLU A 622 -1.76 4.20 -22.83
CA GLU A 622 -1.22 2.87 -23.10
C GLU A 622 -1.00 2.07 -21.81
N MET A 623 -1.66 0.92 -21.70
CA MET A 623 -1.37 -0.08 -20.66
C MET A 623 -0.25 -0.99 -21.16
N ARG A 624 0.85 -1.07 -20.40
CA ARG A 624 2.01 -1.90 -20.73
C ARG A 624 2.42 -2.80 -19.56
N LEU A 625 2.87 -4.01 -19.88
CA LEU A 625 3.55 -4.90 -18.94
C LEU A 625 5.05 -4.64 -19.01
N THR A 626 5.63 -4.14 -17.92
CA THR A 626 7.03 -3.71 -17.85
C THR A 626 7.94 -4.79 -17.27
N GLN A 627 9.25 -4.61 -17.46
CA GLN A 627 10.26 -5.44 -16.81
C GLN A 627 10.15 -5.41 -15.27
N LYS A 628 9.75 -4.27 -14.69
CA LYS A 628 9.55 -4.13 -13.24
C LYS A 628 8.38 -4.99 -12.75
N ASP A 629 7.25 -4.98 -13.46
CA ASP A 629 6.05 -5.75 -13.09
C ASP A 629 6.35 -7.25 -13.02
N ILE A 630 7.18 -7.74 -13.94
CA ILE A 630 7.67 -9.13 -13.94
C ILE A 630 8.51 -9.42 -12.70
N ARG A 631 9.33 -8.47 -12.21
CA ARG A 631 10.11 -8.64 -10.97
C ARG A 631 9.21 -8.69 -9.74
N GLU A 632 8.22 -7.82 -9.63
CA GLU A 632 7.26 -7.86 -8.51
C GLU A 632 6.50 -9.21 -8.48
N LEU A 633 6.07 -9.73 -9.64
CA LEU A 633 5.46 -11.06 -9.73
C LEU A 633 6.43 -12.20 -9.36
N GLN A 634 7.70 -12.10 -9.74
CA GLN A 634 8.72 -13.08 -9.35
C GLN A 634 8.91 -13.13 -7.83
N LEU A 635 8.98 -11.98 -7.15
CA LEU A 635 9.08 -11.93 -5.69
C LEU A 635 7.85 -12.60 -5.04
N ALA A 636 6.65 -12.25 -5.51
CA ALA A 636 5.40 -12.77 -4.94
C ALA A 636 5.23 -14.28 -5.12
N LYS A 637 5.47 -14.81 -6.32
CA LYS A 637 5.37 -16.26 -6.56
C LYS A 637 6.41 -17.06 -5.77
N SER A 638 7.60 -16.49 -5.56
CA SER A 638 8.71 -17.18 -4.88
C SER A 638 8.46 -17.33 -3.39
N ALA A 639 7.87 -16.30 -2.75
CA ALA A 639 7.46 -16.37 -1.35
C ALA A 639 6.45 -17.49 -1.10
N ILE A 640 5.38 -17.53 -1.91
CA ILE A 640 4.36 -18.58 -1.81
C ILE A 640 4.99 -19.95 -2.09
N ARG A 641 5.79 -20.07 -3.16
CA ARG A 641 6.38 -21.36 -3.54
C ARG A 641 7.37 -21.90 -2.49
N ALA A 642 8.21 -21.04 -1.91
CA ALA A 642 9.09 -21.42 -0.80
C ALA A 642 8.32 -21.88 0.45
N GLY A 643 7.19 -21.23 0.75
CA GLY A 643 6.28 -21.66 1.81
C GLY A 643 5.66 -23.04 1.55
N ILE A 644 5.28 -23.34 0.29
CA ILE A 644 4.78 -24.67 -0.11
C ILE A 644 5.87 -25.73 0.11
N GLU A 645 7.10 -25.52 -0.37
CA GLU A 645 8.16 -26.54 -0.22
C GLU A 645 8.54 -26.79 1.25
N ILE A 646 8.61 -25.74 2.07
CA ILE A 646 8.86 -25.90 3.52
C ILE A 646 7.73 -26.70 4.16
N LEU A 647 6.47 -26.39 3.86
CA LEU A 647 5.35 -27.12 4.44
C LEU A 647 5.31 -28.59 3.98
N ILE A 648 5.61 -28.89 2.72
CA ILE A 648 5.75 -30.27 2.22
C ILE A 648 6.85 -31.02 2.98
N LYS A 649 8.00 -30.37 3.18
CA LYS A 649 9.16 -30.92 3.91
C LYS A 649 8.88 -31.15 5.40
N GLU A 650 8.26 -30.19 6.09
CA GLU A 650 7.87 -30.29 7.51
C GLU A 650 6.69 -31.27 7.72
N PHE A 651 5.88 -31.49 6.67
CA PHE A 651 4.83 -32.49 6.67
C PHE A 651 5.38 -33.91 6.51
N ASP A 652 6.57 -34.06 5.91
CA ASP A 652 7.28 -35.31 5.57
C ASP A 652 6.60 -36.12 4.45
N VAL A 653 6.28 -35.44 3.34
CA VAL A 653 5.64 -36.02 2.14
C VAL A 653 6.28 -35.51 0.84
N THR A 654 5.93 -36.14 -0.27
CA THR A 654 6.29 -35.71 -1.63
C THR A 654 5.07 -35.19 -2.39
N TYR A 655 5.26 -34.54 -3.54
CA TYR A 655 4.15 -34.11 -4.39
C TYR A 655 3.22 -35.24 -4.85
N ASN A 656 3.69 -36.50 -4.86
CA ASN A 656 2.89 -37.65 -5.27
C ASN A 656 1.88 -38.08 -4.20
N ASP A 657 2.10 -37.68 -2.95
CA ASP A 657 1.26 -38.03 -1.80
C ASP A 657 0.14 -37.00 -1.57
N ILE A 658 0.24 -35.83 -2.21
CA ILE A 658 -0.77 -34.77 -2.20
C ILE A 658 -1.87 -35.15 -3.19
N GLY A 659 -3.00 -35.63 -2.65
CA GLY A 659 -4.19 -35.98 -3.44
C GLY A 659 -4.92 -34.74 -3.97
N LYS A 660 -4.76 -33.59 -3.31
CA LYS A 660 -5.56 -32.39 -3.60
C LYS A 660 -4.87 -31.06 -3.31
N VAL A 661 -5.12 -30.07 -4.17
CA VAL A 661 -4.76 -28.65 -3.95
C VAL A 661 -6.02 -27.78 -4.07
N TYR A 662 -6.32 -26.98 -3.05
CA TYR A 662 -7.33 -25.93 -3.10
C TYR A 662 -6.67 -24.56 -3.22
N LEU A 663 -7.04 -23.77 -4.24
CA LEU A 663 -6.64 -22.36 -4.37
C LEU A 663 -7.83 -21.46 -4.04
N ALA A 664 -7.66 -20.58 -3.04
CA ALA A 664 -8.69 -19.65 -2.57
C ALA A 664 -8.22 -18.18 -2.63
N GLY A 665 -9.08 -17.29 -2.15
CA GLY A 665 -8.85 -15.85 -2.11
C GLY A 665 -9.52 -15.11 -3.28
N GLY A 666 -9.67 -13.79 -3.14
CA GLY A 666 -10.34 -12.94 -4.14
C GLY A 666 -9.71 -13.00 -5.54
N PHE A 667 -8.41 -13.32 -5.60
CA PHE A 667 -7.68 -13.62 -6.83
C PHE A 667 -7.80 -15.10 -7.25
N GLY A 668 -7.62 -16.04 -6.30
CA GLY A 668 -7.62 -17.49 -6.58
C GLY A 668 -8.86 -17.98 -7.33
N ASN A 669 -10.03 -17.37 -7.12
CA ASN A 669 -11.28 -17.73 -7.80
C ASN A 669 -11.23 -17.67 -9.34
N ASN A 670 -10.32 -16.89 -9.93
CA ASN A 670 -10.20 -16.69 -11.39
C ASN A 670 -8.80 -17.02 -11.93
N ILE A 671 -7.89 -17.61 -11.12
CA ILE A 671 -6.56 -17.97 -11.61
C ILE A 671 -6.64 -19.18 -12.55
N ASN A 672 -5.95 -19.10 -13.68
CA ASN A 672 -5.75 -20.27 -14.52
C ASN A 672 -4.67 -21.17 -13.91
N ALA A 673 -5.02 -22.41 -13.57
CA ALA A 673 -4.11 -23.39 -13.00
C ALA A 673 -2.92 -23.70 -13.93
N ASP A 674 -3.13 -23.71 -15.25
CA ASP A 674 -2.05 -23.89 -16.23
C ASP A 674 -1.05 -22.74 -16.16
N SER A 675 -1.54 -21.49 -16.11
CA SER A 675 -0.70 -20.29 -16.00
C SER A 675 0.05 -20.24 -14.67
N ALA A 676 -0.61 -20.60 -13.56
CA ALA A 676 -0.01 -20.67 -12.23
C ALA A 676 1.15 -21.69 -12.17
N VAL A 677 0.94 -22.88 -12.75
CA VAL A 677 2.00 -23.89 -12.93
C VAL A 677 3.08 -23.36 -13.88
N ARG A 678 2.71 -22.75 -15.02
CA ARG A 678 3.65 -22.25 -16.02
C ARG A 678 4.61 -21.20 -15.46
N ILE A 679 4.15 -20.30 -14.59
CA ILE A 679 5.04 -19.34 -13.91
C ILE A 679 5.83 -19.97 -12.74
N GLY A 680 5.59 -21.23 -12.38
CA GLY A 680 6.23 -21.93 -11.27
C GLY A 680 5.72 -21.51 -9.88
N LEU A 681 4.58 -20.80 -9.81
CA LEU A 681 3.89 -20.51 -8.54
C LEU A 681 3.46 -21.81 -7.86
N LEU A 682 3.03 -22.80 -8.64
CA LEU A 682 2.67 -24.14 -8.18
C LEU A 682 3.57 -25.21 -8.83
N PRO A 683 3.83 -26.35 -8.15
CA PRO A 683 4.56 -27.46 -8.75
C PRO A 683 3.79 -28.07 -9.93
N GLU A 684 4.48 -28.33 -11.05
CA GLU A 684 3.88 -28.97 -12.23
C GLU A 684 3.24 -30.33 -11.90
N LYS A 685 3.85 -31.09 -10.99
CA LYS A 685 3.33 -32.38 -10.51
C LYS A 685 1.96 -32.29 -9.85
N LEU A 686 1.59 -31.14 -9.27
CA LEU A 686 0.28 -30.94 -8.63
C LEU A 686 -0.81 -30.49 -9.61
N LYS A 687 -0.48 -30.18 -10.87
CA LYS A 687 -1.41 -29.65 -11.89
C LYS A 687 -2.72 -30.43 -12.00
N GLY A 688 -2.68 -31.76 -11.89
CA GLY A 688 -3.84 -32.63 -12.03
C GLY A 688 -4.82 -32.64 -10.85
N CYS A 689 -4.49 -32.01 -9.72
CA CYS A 689 -5.28 -32.05 -8.49
C CYS A 689 -5.69 -30.66 -7.95
N ILE A 690 -5.54 -29.61 -8.77
CA ILE A 690 -5.92 -28.23 -8.42
C ILE A 690 -7.43 -28.03 -8.59
N GLU A 691 -8.13 -27.73 -7.49
CA GLU A 691 -9.50 -27.20 -7.47
C GLU A 691 -9.47 -25.73 -7.03
N LEU A 692 -10.21 -24.87 -7.74
CA LEU A 692 -10.48 -23.51 -7.27
C LEU A 692 -11.53 -23.56 -6.16
N ALA A 693 -11.16 -23.14 -4.95
CA ALA A 693 -12.07 -22.84 -3.87
C ALA A 693 -12.46 -21.36 -3.97
N ALA A 694 -13.71 -21.03 -3.65
CA ALA A 694 -14.21 -19.65 -3.69
C ALA A 694 -13.61 -18.82 -2.51
N ASN A 695 -14.27 -17.74 -2.09
CA ASN A 695 -14.01 -17.17 -0.76
C ASN A 695 -14.34 -18.22 0.31
N SER A 696 -13.30 -18.91 0.78
CA SER A 696 -13.39 -20.05 1.70
C SER A 696 -13.68 -19.62 3.13
N SER A 697 -13.13 -18.47 3.55
CA SER A 697 -13.42 -17.78 4.81
C SER A 697 -14.92 -17.51 4.96
N LEU A 698 -15.53 -16.88 3.95
CA LEU A 698 -16.96 -16.59 3.93
C LEU A 698 -17.80 -17.86 3.78
N GLY A 699 -17.33 -18.84 3.00
CA GLY A 699 -17.96 -20.15 2.87
C GLY A 699 -18.08 -20.88 4.22
N GLY A 700 -17.01 -20.95 5.00
CA GLY A 700 -17.01 -21.56 6.33
C GLY A 700 -17.84 -20.77 7.34
N ALA A 701 -17.85 -19.44 7.22
CA ALA A 701 -18.72 -18.58 8.02
C ALA A 701 -20.20 -18.89 7.74
N VAL A 702 -20.60 -19.07 6.48
CA VAL A 702 -21.94 -19.53 6.10
C VAL A 702 -22.22 -20.94 6.64
N ASP A 703 -21.34 -21.91 6.40
CA ASP A 703 -21.53 -23.30 6.84
C ASP A 703 -21.71 -23.42 8.37
N SER A 704 -20.99 -22.60 9.14
CA SER A 704 -21.06 -22.60 10.61
C SER A 704 -22.45 -22.22 11.17
N LEU A 705 -23.28 -21.50 10.40
CA LEU A 705 -24.61 -21.06 10.83
C LEU A 705 -25.57 -22.24 11.01
N PHE A 706 -25.38 -23.30 10.22
CA PHE A 706 -26.26 -24.48 10.16
C PHE A 706 -25.82 -25.59 11.12
N HIS A 707 -24.52 -25.76 11.32
CA HIS A 707 -23.97 -26.90 12.08
C HIS A 707 -23.95 -26.65 13.59
N LYS A 708 -24.78 -27.39 14.34
CA LYS A 708 -24.74 -27.38 15.82
C LYS A 708 -23.37 -27.85 16.36
N GLU A 709 -22.80 -28.86 15.73
CA GLU A 709 -21.47 -29.45 16.01
C GLU A 709 -20.29 -28.61 15.46
N GLY A 710 -20.55 -27.42 14.90
CA GLY A 710 -19.50 -26.60 14.29
C GLY A 710 -18.34 -26.27 15.25
N LYS A 711 -18.64 -26.12 16.55
CA LYS A 711 -17.62 -25.92 17.59
C LYS A 711 -16.69 -27.13 17.72
N ASP A 712 -17.24 -28.35 17.71
CA ASP A 712 -16.48 -29.60 17.92
C ASP A 712 -15.59 -29.92 16.72
N LYS A 713 -16.08 -29.61 15.50
CA LYS A 713 -15.29 -29.68 14.26
C LYS A 713 -14.12 -28.69 14.29
N VAL A 714 -14.37 -27.42 14.64
CA VAL A 714 -13.32 -26.40 14.75
C VAL A 714 -12.30 -26.76 15.83
N ALA A 715 -12.74 -27.28 16.99
CA ALA A 715 -11.83 -27.76 18.04
C ALA A 715 -10.90 -28.88 17.51
N LYS A 716 -11.44 -29.87 16.79
CA LYS A 716 -10.63 -30.95 16.16
C LYS A 716 -9.64 -30.45 15.10
N ILE A 717 -9.89 -29.30 14.46
CA ILE A 717 -8.91 -28.65 13.57
C ILE A 717 -7.80 -28.01 14.42
N LEU A 718 -8.16 -27.25 15.46
CA LEU A 718 -7.21 -26.59 16.35
C LEU A 718 -6.31 -27.57 17.12
N GLU A 719 -6.81 -28.74 17.52
CA GLU A 719 -6.02 -29.80 18.17
C GLU A 719 -4.88 -30.33 17.29
N LYS A 720 -5.00 -30.19 15.97
CA LYS A 720 -4.10 -30.80 14.97
C LYS A 720 -3.26 -29.79 14.20
N VAL A 721 -3.64 -28.50 14.26
CA VAL A 721 -2.96 -27.43 13.54
C VAL A 721 -1.71 -26.96 14.27
N ARG A 722 -0.62 -26.81 13.52
CA ARG A 722 0.63 -26.22 14.01
C ARG A 722 1.13 -25.16 13.04
N TYR A 723 1.40 -23.97 13.57
CA TYR A 723 2.01 -22.89 12.82
C TYR A 723 3.51 -23.14 12.59
N ILE A 724 3.99 -22.86 11.39
CA ILE A 724 5.40 -22.92 10.97
C ILE A 724 5.87 -21.49 10.65
N GLU A 725 6.84 -21.00 11.42
CA GLU A 725 7.40 -19.65 11.29
C GLU A 725 8.47 -19.61 10.18
N LEU A 726 8.05 -19.27 8.97
CA LEU A 726 8.92 -19.26 7.78
C LEU A 726 10.08 -18.28 7.89
N SER A 727 9.92 -17.15 8.59
CA SER A 727 11.00 -16.15 8.74
C SER A 727 12.19 -16.68 9.55
N SER A 728 11.97 -17.72 10.37
CA SER A 728 13.00 -18.41 11.13
C SER A 728 13.52 -19.68 10.45
N ASN A 729 12.90 -20.11 9.35
CA ASN A 729 13.30 -21.33 8.66
C ASN A 729 14.53 -21.08 7.78
N LYS A 730 15.63 -21.75 8.12
CA LYS A 730 16.93 -21.66 7.42
C LYS A 730 16.86 -21.91 5.90
N ASP A 731 15.91 -22.73 5.44
CA ASP A 731 15.81 -23.15 4.04
C ASP A 731 14.93 -22.18 3.21
N PHE A 732 14.25 -21.21 3.84
CA PHE A 732 13.33 -20.30 3.16
C PHE A 732 14.02 -19.44 2.09
N ASN A 733 15.18 -18.87 2.41
CA ASN A 733 15.90 -18.00 1.47
C ASN A 733 16.43 -18.79 0.26
N ASP A 734 16.84 -20.05 0.46
CA ASP A 734 17.34 -20.91 -0.61
C ASP A 734 16.19 -21.28 -1.58
N TYR A 735 15.06 -21.76 -1.06
CA TYR A 735 13.87 -22.01 -1.89
C TYR A 735 13.33 -20.73 -2.55
N PHE A 736 13.31 -19.61 -1.84
CA PHE A 736 12.90 -18.32 -2.41
C PHE A 736 13.78 -17.94 -3.61
N ALA A 737 15.11 -18.07 -3.47
CA ALA A 737 16.05 -17.78 -4.55
C ALA A 737 15.92 -18.76 -5.73
N GLU A 738 15.73 -20.06 -5.45
CA GLU A 738 15.50 -21.10 -6.47
C GLU A 738 14.24 -20.79 -7.29
N TYR A 739 13.11 -20.51 -6.63
CA TYR A 739 11.82 -20.30 -7.27
C TYR A 739 11.59 -18.88 -7.80
N MET A 740 12.59 -17.98 -7.78
CA MET A 740 12.55 -16.76 -8.59
C MET A 740 12.48 -17.05 -10.08
N LEU A 741 13.08 -18.17 -10.53
CA LEU A 741 13.02 -18.57 -11.94
C LEU A 741 11.62 -19.00 -12.35
N PHE A 742 11.22 -18.66 -13.58
CA PHE A 742 10.08 -19.26 -14.26
C PHE A 742 10.48 -20.63 -14.85
N LEU A 743 9.50 -21.49 -15.13
CA LEU A 743 9.74 -22.81 -15.72
C LEU A 743 10.16 -22.73 -17.21
#